data_AF-M5C4Z5-F1
#
_entry.id   AF-M5C4Z5-F1
#
_cell.length_a   1.000
_cell.length_b   1.000
_cell.length_c   1.000
_cell.angle_alpha   90.00
_cell.angle_beta   90.00
_cell.angle_gamma   90.00
#
_symmetry.space_group_name_H-M   'P 1'
#
loop_
_entity.id
_entity.type
_entity.pdbx_description
1 polymer ?
#
loop_
_entity_poly.entity_id
_entity_poly.type
_entity_poly.pdbx_seq_one_letter_code
_entity_poly.pdbx_strand_id
1 'polypeptide(L)'
;MLRAMHRRTDVGDALEPLRTRYNQQHYNLRKFYYECSNLKYLTGLINVPKLGQEPPSLTDSGSAPDLPKRPKSAAAPASPPPTAPSPDPTAAQIAEQARMLKEYEDQQAALIASRQAEETRRLEQHMAQQREFEEAQRQQAERERLAQEELLRQQQQAAQFQMSNQAAVRLQEMEREMLAMRGQWERDQLMLEQYDRRVKALEGALNATNADALAQMGGKDELIKQLQDQVTLWRNKYESLAKLYSQLRTEHLDMLSKFKQMQLKANSAQEAIDKMERMERDIKAKNLELADMIRERDRARFDLDRMKSNHKEDMDRLRRDLSFANERAEDATRNKSSEVSTMMTKYNRQLNELEDSLRASPPSITQSKQIQIDDLLRKLDGQDSSVERLREEKDQEIAILQEEMDSTIQKMAEMQMDLQASQGIVEETTNAQIDTLILDNRKKLNQIIDSILQSCVQKMDDAIYELESPNQNGNQNATPEYTLSMIEKATNNATEFAMTFNLYLGGEPGGDHVDVIKAANEYAHALSEVLLNCKGITRLANDDTASDKLIADAKHAGDVGLRFFLNLQSYKLDLIPQSQRTEIPLRNNVEARGALTKLTEAVDKLVPKGKAGTRTNGDLGDMVEQEMLGAARAIEAATQRLQQLIDRPRDASRFSAVDLQVHDSILAAAMAITNAIGRLIQAATESQQEIVAQGRGSSTTQQFYKRNNRWTEGLISAAKAVAFATNLLIESADGVLSGTHSLEQLIVASNEVAGATAQLVAASRVKASLMSKTQDRLELAAKAVTEACKALVRQVKAITAKQIEAEDVDYKSMAVHEFKVREMEQQVEILKLEKELGAARHRLGAMRRAGYHAEEE
;
A
#
# COMPACT_ATOMS: atom_id res chain seq x y z
N MET A 1 -54.64 4.73 19.73
CA MET A 1 -54.38 4.87 21.19
C MET A 1 -54.56 6.31 21.66
N LEU A 2 -53.65 7.25 21.35
CA LEU A 2 -53.69 8.65 21.81
C LEU A 2 -55.07 9.35 21.67
N ARG A 3 -55.72 9.30 20.50
CA ARG A 3 -57.08 9.85 20.28
C ARG A 3 -58.16 9.31 21.26
N ALA A 4 -57.96 8.13 21.85
CA ALA A 4 -58.88 7.54 22.83
C ALA A 4 -58.55 7.92 24.28
N MET A 5 -57.29 8.27 24.57
CA MET A 5 -56.89 8.88 25.84
C MET A 5 -57.36 10.33 25.91
N HIS A 6 -57.20 11.10 24.84
CA HIS A 6 -57.67 12.48 24.72
C HIS A 6 -59.21 12.62 24.90
N ARG A 7 -59.98 11.54 24.66
CA ARG A 7 -61.44 11.45 24.92
C ARG A 7 -61.81 11.00 26.34
N ARG A 8 -60.84 10.78 27.23
CA ARG A 8 -61.04 10.24 28.60
C ARG A 8 -60.38 11.07 29.71
N THR A 9 -59.59 12.07 29.37
CA THR A 9 -58.95 12.99 30.32
C THR A 9 -59.10 14.43 29.84
N ASP A 10 -59.87 15.22 30.57
CA ASP A 10 -60.12 16.65 30.26
C ASP A 10 -58.90 17.56 30.58
N VAL A 11 -57.84 17.01 31.19
CA VAL A 11 -56.60 17.72 31.52
C VAL A 11 -55.63 17.67 30.34
N GLY A 12 -55.63 18.72 29.52
CA GLY A 12 -54.78 18.82 28.31
C GLY A 12 -53.28 18.69 28.59
N ASP A 13 -52.75 19.41 29.58
CA ASP A 13 -51.33 19.44 29.94
C ASP A 13 -50.73 18.05 30.18
N ALA A 14 -51.51 17.11 30.75
CA ALA A 14 -51.04 15.77 31.07
C ALA A 14 -50.68 14.93 29.82
N LEU A 15 -51.15 15.32 28.64
CA LEU A 15 -50.88 14.63 27.37
C LEU A 15 -49.83 15.34 26.49
N GLU A 16 -49.41 16.56 26.84
CA GLU A 16 -48.50 17.38 26.02
C GLU A 16 -47.11 16.71 25.79
N PRO A 17 -46.49 15.99 26.75
CA PRO A 17 -45.26 15.23 26.50
C PRO A 17 -45.45 14.07 25.51
N LEU A 18 -46.62 13.42 25.56
CA LEU A 18 -46.96 12.31 24.66
C LEU A 18 -47.29 12.80 23.25
N ARG A 19 -47.94 13.96 23.14
CA ARG A 19 -48.17 14.69 21.88
C ARG A 19 -46.86 15.12 21.23
N THR A 20 -45.94 15.66 22.02
CA THR A 20 -44.58 16.02 21.58
C THR A 20 -43.83 14.79 21.05
N ARG A 21 -43.84 13.68 21.79
CA ARG A 21 -43.20 12.42 21.38
C ARG A 21 -43.85 11.83 20.12
N TYR A 22 -45.17 11.90 19.97
CA TYR A 22 -45.88 11.49 18.76
C TYR A 22 -45.47 12.31 17.53
N ASN A 23 -45.40 13.63 17.65
CA ASN A 23 -44.96 14.51 16.56
C ASN A 23 -43.50 14.24 16.17
N GLN A 24 -42.61 14.08 17.15
CA GLN A 24 -41.21 13.74 16.92
C GLN A 24 -41.06 12.38 16.21
N GLN A 25 -41.82 11.36 16.63
CA GLN A 25 -41.85 10.05 15.97
C GLN A 25 -42.39 10.15 14.53
N HIS A 26 -43.43 10.96 14.28
CA HIS A 26 -43.96 11.19 12.93
C HIS A 26 -42.90 11.79 11.99
N TYR A 27 -42.17 12.83 12.43
CA TYR A 27 -41.11 13.43 11.59
C TYR A 27 -39.92 12.50 11.39
N ASN A 28 -39.49 11.75 12.42
CA ASN A 28 -38.44 10.73 12.27
C ASN A 28 -38.85 9.63 11.29
N LEU A 29 -40.10 9.16 11.36
CA LEU A 29 -40.64 8.16 10.45
C LEU A 29 -40.78 8.70 9.02
N ARG A 30 -41.15 9.98 8.84
CA ARG A 30 -41.17 10.63 7.53
C ARG A 30 -39.76 10.77 6.94
N LYS A 31 -38.76 11.09 7.76
CA LYS A 31 -37.34 11.12 7.34
C LYS A 31 -36.88 9.72 6.90
N PHE A 32 -37.15 8.69 7.70
CA PHE A 32 -36.84 7.30 7.37
C PHE A 32 -37.48 6.85 6.04
N TYR A 33 -38.80 7.08 5.85
CA TYR A 33 -39.45 6.72 4.59
C TYR A 33 -38.97 7.56 3.39
N TYR A 34 -38.55 8.81 3.60
CA TYR A 34 -37.91 9.62 2.56
C TYR A 34 -36.55 9.03 2.15
N GLU A 35 -35.71 8.66 3.11
CA GLU A 35 -34.42 8.00 2.88
C GLU A 35 -34.60 6.64 2.19
N CYS A 36 -35.56 5.83 2.64
CA CYS A 36 -36.00 4.61 1.95
C CYS A 36 -36.50 4.87 0.52
N SER A 37 -37.17 5.99 0.26
CA SER A 37 -37.66 6.35 -1.08
C SER A 37 -36.56 6.83 -2.04
N ASN A 38 -35.39 7.20 -1.53
CA ASN A 38 -34.21 7.54 -2.35
C ASN A 38 -33.40 6.27 -2.72
N LEU A 39 -33.57 5.17 -1.99
CA LEU A 39 -32.94 3.88 -2.28
C LEU A 39 -33.66 3.15 -3.43
N LYS A 40 -33.21 3.41 -4.66
CA LYS A 40 -33.76 2.85 -5.93
C LYS A 40 -33.95 1.33 -5.97
N TYR A 41 -33.27 0.57 -5.11
CA TYR A 41 -33.46 -0.87 -4.94
C TYR A 41 -34.73 -1.18 -4.16
N LEU A 42 -34.94 -0.50 -3.02
CA LEU A 42 -36.07 -0.71 -2.12
C LEU A 42 -37.39 -0.30 -2.80
N THR A 43 -37.41 0.83 -3.49
CA THR A 43 -38.60 1.33 -4.22
C THR A 43 -39.00 0.46 -5.42
N GLY A 44 -38.12 -0.43 -5.88
CA GLY A 44 -38.43 -1.40 -6.94
C GLY A 44 -39.03 -2.72 -6.41
N LEU A 45 -38.90 -2.98 -5.11
CA LEU A 45 -39.39 -4.20 -4.44
C LEU A 45 -40.68 -3.92 -3.64
N ILE A 46 -40.78 -2.76 -2.99
CA ILE A 46 -41.95 -2.35 -2.20
C ILE A 46 -42.37 -0.91 -2.50
N ASN A 47 -43.68 -0.69 -2.58
CA ASN A 47 -44.24 0.65 -2.77
C ASN A 47 -44.20 1.45 -1.45
N VAL A 48 -43.14 2.24 -1.27
CA VAL A 48 -42.83 2.96 -0.02
C VAL A 48 -43.94 3.98 0.32
N PRO A 49 -44.65 3.86 1.46
CA PRO A 49 -45.73 4.77 1.82
C PRO A 49 -45.28 6.22 2.03
N LYS A 50 -45.95 7.17 1.38
CA LYS A 50 -45.68 8.60 1.52
C LYS A 50 -46.57 9.19 2.63
N LEU A 51 -45.96 9.60 3.75
CA LEU A 51 -46.65 10.36 4.79
C LEU A 51 -46.82 11.83 4.40
N GLY A 52 -47.86 12.47 4.97
CA GLY A 52 -48.14 13.89 4.80
C GLY A 52 -47.06 14.81 5.37
N GLN A 53 -47.19 16.10 5.09
CA GLN A 53 -46.21 17.11 5.51
C GLN A 53 -46.35 17.52 6.99
N GLU A 54 -47.50 17.23 7.60
CA GLU A 54 -47.81 17.49 9.01
C GLU A 54 -48.40 16.22 9.69
N PRO A 55 -48.20 16.04 11.01
CA PRO A 55 -48.76 14.91 11.75
C PRO A 55 -50.31 14.97 11.79
N PRO A 56 -51.01 13.84 11.60
CA PRO A 56 -52.48 13.81 11.59
C PRO A 56 -53.09 14.38 12.88
N SER A 57 -54.05 15.30 12.74
CA SER A 57 -54.74 15.94 13.88
C SER A 57 -55.28 14.90 14.86
N LEU A 58 -55.04 15.11 16.16
CA LEU A 58 -55.49 14.20 17.22
C LEU A 58 -56.88 14.55 17.77
N THR A 59 -57.45 15.70 17.38
CA THR A 59 -58.74 16.22 17.87
C THR A 59 -59.92 15.99 16.92
N ASP A 60 -59.67 15.82 15.63
CA ASP A 60 -60.71 15.74 14.59
C ASP A 60 -61.36 14.33 14.48
N SER A 61 -62.63 14.28 14.09
CA SER A 61 -63.47 13.08 14.13
C SER A 61 -64.51 12.97 13.01
N GLY A 62 -64.28 12.03 12.08
CA GLY A 62 -65.30 11.58 11.13
C GLY A 62 -66.39 10.72 11.78
N SER A 63 -67.61 10.79 11.23
CA SER A 63 -68.81 10.08 11.75
C SER A 63 -68.80 8.58 11.45
N ALA A 64 -69.49 7.81 12.30
CA ALA A 64 -69.92 6.45 11.99
C ALA A 64 -71.21 6.44 11.13
N PRO A 65 -71.55 5.33 10.43
CA PRO A 65 -72.81 5.17 9.73
C PRO A 65 -73.98 4.92 10.70
N ASP A 66 -75.17 5.47 10.38
CA ASP A 66 -76.39 5.32 11.21
C ASP A 66 -77.29 4.15 10.72
N LEU A 67 -78.13 3.62 11.62
CA LEU A 67 -79.04 2.49 11.36
C LEU A 67 -80.48 2.98 11.09
N PRO A 68 -81.15 2.50 10.03
CA PRO A 68 -82.47 2.98 9.64
C PRO A 68 -83.58 2.59 10.64
N LYS A 69 -84.55 3.48 10.83
CA LYS A 69 -85.60 3.37 11.86
C LYS A 69 -86.97 2.91 11.32
N ARG A 70 -87.70 2.27 12.23
CA ARG A 70 -89.07 1.73 12.11
C ARG A 70 -90.15 2.84 12.03
N PRO A 71 -91.19 2.73 11.17
CA PRO A 71 -92.40 3.56 11.21
C PRO A 71 -93.46 3.04 12.22
N LYS A 72 -94.45 3.88 12.58
CA LYS A 72 -95.55 3.56 13.52
C LYS A 72 -96.93 3.94 12.96
N SER A 73 -97.97 3.16 13.32
CA SER A 73 -99.39 3.50 13.64
C SER A 73 -100.09 4.69 12.95
N ALA A 74 -101.37 4.66 12.51
CA ALA A 74 -102.53 3.76 12.75
C ALA A 74 -103.47 3.78 11.47
N ALA A 75 -104.77 3.45 11.41
CA ALA A 75 -105.85 3.12 12.37
C ALA A 75 -106.91 2.16 11.73
N ALA A 76 -108.16 2.12 12.23
CA ALA A 76 -109.23 1.19 11.79
C ALA A 76 -110.68 1.79 11.98
N PRO A 77 -111.79 1.02 12.21
CA PRO A 77 -112.73 0.55 11.17
C PRO A 77 -114.26 0.75 11.49
N ALA A 78 -115.20 0.36 10.59
CA ALA A 78 -116.61 -0.03 10.90
C ALA A 78 -117.41 -0.58 9.67
N SER A 79 -118.60 -1.18 9.86
CA SER A 79 -119.49 -1.77 8.81
C SER A 79 -121.03 -1.68 9.12
N PRO A 80 -121.97 -2.61 8.74
CA PRO A 80 -123.21 -2.41 7.93
C PRO A 80 -124.54 -2.47 8.79
N PRO A 81 -125.80 -2.90 8.40
CA PRO A 81 -126.38 -3.42 7.13
C PRO A 81 -127.75 -2.86 6.52
N PRO A 82 -129.01 -3.41 6.62
CA PRO A 82 -129.84 -3.73 5.42
C PRO A 82 -131.41 -3.45 5.39
N THR A 83 -132.10 -3.93 4.32
CA THR A 83 -133.52 -4.42 4.17
C THR A 83 -134.69 -3.53 3.63
N ALA A 84 -135.76 -4.18 3.12
CA ALA A 84 -137.02 -3.67 2.49
C ALA A 84 -138.28 -4.40 3.03
N PRO A 85 -139.58 -3.99 2.78
CA PRO A 85 -140.48 -4.72 1.81
C PRO A 85 -141.82 -4.04 1.28
N SER A 86 -142.53 -4.74 0.37
CA SER A 86 -144.02 -4.90 0.14
C SER A 86 -145.00 -3.77 -0.36
N PRO A 87 -146.03 -4.10 -1.21
CA PRO A 87 -147.14 -3.22 -1.67
C PRO A 87 -148.61 -3.75 -1.44
N ASP A 88 -149.60 -3.29 -2.26
CA ASP A 88 -151.03 -3.71 -2.47
C ASP A 88 -152.17 -3.11 -1.59
N PRO A 89 -153.48 -3.10 -1.99
CA PRO A 89 -154.15 -3.31 -3.31
C PRO A 89 -155.26 -2.25 -3.67
N THR A 90 -156.04 -2.50 -4.73
CA THR A 90 -157.21 -1.70 -5.23
C THR A 90 -158.58 -2.10 -4.65
N ALA A 91 -159.60 -1.24 -4.86
CA ALA A 91 -161.02 -1.50 -4.59
C ALA A 91 -161.91 -1.34 -5.85
N ALA A 92 -163.09 -1.95 -5.84
CA ALA A 92 -163.86 -2.29 -7.04
C ALA A 92 -164.98 -1.30 -7.42
N GLN A 93 -165.39 -1.37 -8.70
CA GLN A 93 -166.73 -0.99 -9.20
C GLN A 93 -167.04 0.53 -9.16
N ILE A 94 -168.08 1.08 -9.78
CA ILE A 94 -169.34 0.51 -10.29
C ILE A 94 -169.56 0.88 -11.76
N ALA A 95 -170.07 -0.08 -12.54
CA ALA A 95 -170.60 0.18 -13.87
C ALA A 95 -172.06 0.65 -13.77
N GLU A 96 -172.27 1.96 -13.87
CA GLU A 96 -173.58 2.60 -14.13
C GLU A 96 -173.42 3.62 -15.28
N GLN A 97 -172.78 3.29 -16.41
CA GLN A 97 -173.17 2.31 -17.45
C GLN A 97 -174.22 2.84 -18.43
N ALA A 98 -174.27 2.22 -19.62
CA ALA A 98 -175.33 2.25 -20.63
C ALA A 98 -175.70 3.59 -21.32
N ARG A 99 -175.51 4.77 -20.71
CA ARG A 99 -175.86 6.07 -21.36
C ARG A 99 -174.72 7.08 -21.45
N MET A 100 -173.87 7.18 -20.43
CA MET A 100 -172.49 7.63 -20.64
C MET A 100 -171.81 6.79 -21.74
N LEU A 101 -172.21 5.52 -21.89
CA LEU A 101 -171.51 4.53 -22.72
C LEU A 101 -171.31 4.94 -24.20
N LYS A 102 -172.12 5.85 -24.77
CA LYS A 102 -171.93 6.27 -26.18
C LYS A 102 -170.91 7.39 -26.36
N GLU A 103 -170.90 8.39 -25.48
CA GLU A 103 -169.78 9.35 -25.42
C GLU A 103 -168.50 8.66 -24.89
N TYR A 104 -168.67 7.65 -24.04
CA TYR A 104 -167.61 6.77 -23.60
C TYR A 104 -167.06 5.93 -24.76
N GLU A 105 -167.85 5.38 -25.68
CA GLU A 105 -167.34 4.63 -26.85
C GLU A 105 -166.36 5.48 -27.70
N ASP A 106 -166.73 6.72 -28.02
CA ASP A 106 -165.87 7.63 -28.78
C ASP A 106 -164.62 8.07 -27.97
N GLN A 107 -164.77 8.38 -26.68
CA GLN A 107 -163.62 8.66 -25.80
C GLN A 107 -162.74 7.42 -25.56
N GLN A 108 -163.33 6.23 -25.51
CA GLN A 108 -162.67 4.94 -25.29
C GLN A 108 -161.91 4.50 -26.53
N ALA A 109 -162.37 4.81 -27.75
CA ALA A 109 -161.57 4.64 -28.95
C ALA A 109 -160.26 5.46 -28.88
N ALA A 110 -160.36 6.74 -28.51
CA ALA A 110 -159.18 7.60 -28.33
C ALA A 110 -158.29 7.16 -27.16
N LEU A 111 -158.88 6.73 -26.04
CA LEU A 111 -158.14 6.32 -24.83
C LEU A 111 -157.55 4.91 -24.95
N ILE A 112 -158.15 4.01 -25.76
CA ILE A 112 -157.52 2.74 -26.17
C ILE A 112 -156.31 3.02 -27.06
N ALA A 113 -156.42 3.91 -28.05
CA ALA A 113 -155.26 4.29 -28.86
C ALA A 113 -154.13 4.88 -28.01
N SER A 114 -154.46 5.73 -27.03
CA SER A 114 -153.49 6.26 -26.06
C SER A 114 -152.88 5.15 -25.18
N ARG A 115 -153.68 4.23 -24.65
CA ARG A 115 -153.17 3.11 -23.83
C ARG A 115 -152.33 2.12 -24.61
N GLN A 116 -152.69 1.79 -25.85
CA GLN A 116 -151.86 0.94 -26.70
C GLN A 116 -150.50 1.58 -26.98
N ALA A 117 -150.44 2.91 -27.14
CA ALA A 117 -149.18 3.65 -27.24
C ALA A 117 -148.37 3.73 -25.92
N GLU A 118 -149.02 3.61 -24.76
CA GLU A 118 -148.34 3.49 -23.46
C GLU A 118 -147.88 2.06 -23.16
N GLU A 119 -148.65 1.04 -23.54
CA GLU A 119 -148.29 -0.37 -23.37
C GLU A 119 -147.13 -0.77 -24.30
N THR A 120 -147.11 -0.33 -25.56
CA THR A 120 -145.95 -0.51 -26.43
C THR A 120 -144.72 0.19 -25.87
N ARG A 121 -144.84 1.45 -25.41
CA ARG A 121 -143.74 2.16 -24.74
C ARG A 121 -143.24 1.47 -23.48
N ARG A 122 -144.13 0.87 -22.67
CA ARG A 122 -143.74 0.11 -21.46
C ARG A 122 -143.02 -1.20 -21.82
N LEU A 123 -143.48 -1.91 -22.85
CA LEU A 123 -142.80 -3.10 -23.37
C LEU A 123 -141.43 -2.76 -23.98
N GLU A 124 -141.33 -1.66 -24.74
CA GLU A 124 -140.07 -1.14 -25.26
C GLU A 124 -139.11 -0.74 -24.13
N GLN A 125 -139.59 -0.04 -23.09
CA GLN A 125 -138.77 0.33 -21.92
C GLN A 125 -138.29 -0.91 -21.14
N HIS A 126 -139.14 -1.92 -20.95
CA HIS A 126 -138.75 -3.15 -20.26
C HIS A 126 -137.75 -3.99 -21.09
N MET A 127 -137.91 -4.02 -22.42
CA MET A 127 -136.95 -4.62 -23.35
C MET A 127 -135.62 -3.85 -23.39
N ALA A 128 -135.65 -2.52 -23.30
CA ALA A 128 -134.44 -1.70 -23.19
C ALA A 128 -133.69 -1.98 -21.88
N GLN A 129 -134.38 -1.96 -20.74
CA GLN A 129 -133.77 -2.24 -19.43
C GLN A 129 -133.17 -3.65 -19.33
N GLN A 130 -133.79 -4.66 -19.95
CA GLN A 130 -133.18 -6.00 -20.02
C GLN A 130 -131.88 -6.01 -20.84
N ARG A 131 -131.81 -5.28 -21.96
CA ARG A 131 -130.59 -5.16 -22.77
C ARG A 131 -129.51 -4.37 -22.03
N GLU A 132 -129.85 -3.25 -21.41
CA GLU A 132 -128.90 -2.46 -20.59
C GLU A 132 -128.30 -3.29 -19.45
N PHE A 133 -129.10 -4.14 -18.79
CA PHE A 133 -128.62 -5.03 -17.74
C PHE A 133 -127.70 -6.13 -18.28
N GLU A 134 -128.03 -6.73 -19.43
CA GLU A 134 -127.19 -7.76 -20.06
C GLU A 134 -125.86 -7.18 -20.60
N GLU A 135 -125.91 -5.98 -21.21
CA GLU A 135 -124.72 -5.25 -21.65
C GLU A 135 -123.83 -4.82 -20.47
N ALA A 136 -124.42 -4.35 -19.37
CA ALA A 136 -123.66 -4.01 -18.15
C ALA A 136 -122.95 -5.24 -17.56
N GLN A 137 -123.62 -6.39 -17.52
CA GLN A 137 -123.03 -7.64 -17.02
C GLN A 137 -121.89 -8.15 -17.91
N ARG A 138 -122.02 -8.02 -19.24
CA ARG A 138 -120.94 -8.30 -20.20
C ARG A 138 -119.74 -7.36 -20.03
N GLN A 139 -119.99 -6.05 -19.91
CA GLN A 139 -118.93 -5.05 -19.67
C GLN A 139 -118.17 -5.29 -18.36
N GLN A 140 -118.84 -5.76 -17.31
CA GLN A 140 -118.18 -6.10 -16.04
C GLN A 140 -117.24 -7.32 -16.21
N ALA A 141 -117.69 -8.37 -16.90
CA ALA A 141 -116.86 -9.53 -17.20
C ALA A 141 -115.64 -9.20 -18.09
N GLU A 142 -115.79 -8.31 -19.08
CA GLU A 142 -114.66 -7.83 -19.88
C GLU A 142 -113.63 -7.04 -19.05
N ARG A 143 -114.09 -6.17 -18.14
CA ARG A 143 -113.19 -5.41 -17.24
C ARG A 143 -112.38 -6.32 -16.32
N GLU A 144 -113.01 -7.35 -15.73
CA GLU A 144 -112.30 -8.32 -14.89
C GLU A 144 -111.26 -9.14 -15.70
N ARG A 145 -111.59 -9.49 -16.95
CA ARG A 145 -110.68 -10.23 -17.84
C ARG A 145 -109.48 -9.37 -18.26
N LEU A 146 -109.71 -8.12 -18.66
CA LEU A 146 -108.67 -7.16 -19.00
C LEU A 146 -107.75 -6.86 -17.81
N ALA A 147 -108.30 -6.74 -16.60
CA ALA A 147 -107.50 -6.55 -15.38
C ALA A 147 -106.56 -7.74 -15.08
N GLN A 148 -106.99 -8.97 -15.37
CA GLN A 148 -106.12 -10.15 -15.25
C GLN A 148 -105.02 -10.17 -16.31
N GLU A 149 -105.32 -9.84 -17.58
CA GLU A 149 -104.30 -9.72 -18.63
C GLU A 149 -103.29 -8.60 -18.35
N GLU A 150 -103.75 -7.45 -17.84
CA GLU A 150 -102.89 -6.31 -17.50
C GLU A 150 -101.95 -6.64 -16.32
N LEU A 151 -102.44 -7.34 -15.29
CA LEU A 151 -101.61 -7.83 -14.18
C LEU A 151 -100.56 -8.84 -14.65
N LEU A 152 -100.95 -9.79 -15.52
CA LEU A 152 -100.03 -10.80 -16.05
C LEU A 152 -98.93 -10.15 -16.93
N ARG A 153 -99.33 -9.18 -17.77
CA ARG A 153 -98.43 -8.38 -18.60
C ARG A 153 -97.47 -7.53 -17.76
N GLN A 154 -97.95 -6.91 -16.69
CA GLN A 154 -97.12 -6.14 -15.77
C GLN A 154 -96.07 -7.03 -15.08
N GLN A 155 -96.45 -8.25 -14.67
CA GLN A 155 -95.53 -9.23 -14.10
C GLN A 155 -94.46 -9.68 -15.11
N GLN A 156 -94.83 -9.93 -16.38
CA GLN A 156 -93.85 -10.23 -17.43
C GLN A 156 -92.89 -9.06 -17.70
N GLN A 157 -93.40 -7.82 -17.76
CA GLN A 157 -92.54 -6.64 -17.96
C GLN A 157 -91.57 -6.43 -16.78
N ALA A 158 -92.00 -6.67 -15.54
CA ALA A 158 -91.12 -6.58 -14.37
C ALA A 158 -89.99 -7.63 -14.43
N ALA A 159 -90.30 -8.88 -14.79
CA ALA A 159 -89.29 -9.94 -14.96
C ALA A 159 -88.32 -9.64 -16.11
N GLN A 160 -88.82 -9.14 -17.24
CA GLN A 160 -88.00 -8.78 -18.40
C GLN A 160 -87.07 -7.58 -18.11
N PHE A 161 -87.56 -6.59 -17.34
CA PHE A 161 -86.73 -5.46 -16.89
C PHE A 161 -85.63 -5.90 -15.93
N GLN A 162 -85.91 -6.80 -14.97
CA GLN A 162 -84.88 -7.36 -14.09
C GLN A 162 -83.79 -8.13 -14.85
N MET A 163 -84.17 -8.96 -15.82
CA MET A 163 -83.21 -9.66 -16.69
C MET A 163 -82.36 -8.69 -17.53
N SER A 164 -82.97 -7.64 -18.08
CA SER A 164 -82.26 -6.60 -18.84
C SER A 164 -81.26 -5.85 -17.96
N ASN A 165 -81.63 -5.46 -16.73
CA ASN A 165 -80.74 -4.78 -15.80
C ASN A 165 -79.56 -5.68 -15.38
N GLN A 166 -79.78 -6.96 -15.11
CA GLN A 166 -78.70 -7.90 -14.79
C GLN A 166 -77.73 -8.10 -15.97
N ALA A 167 -78.24 -8.12 -17.21
CA ALA A 167 -77.38 -8.18 -18.40
C ALA A 167 -76.55 -6.89 -18.57
N ALA A 168 -77.16 -5.72 -18.36
CA ALA A 168 -76.47 -4.43 -18.45
C ALA A 168 -75.36 -4.27 -17.39
N VAL A 169 -75.62 -4.68 -16.14
CA VAL A 169 -74.61 -4.66 -15.06
C VAL A 169 -73.40 -5.52 -15.42
N ARG A 170 -73.61 -6.78 -15.86
CA ARG A 170 -72.49 -7.66 -16.26
C ARG A 170 -71.72 -7.09 -17.45
N LEU A 171 -72.39 -6.40 -18.38
CA LEU A 171 -71.72 -5.77 -19.52
C LEU A 171 -70.81 -4.62 -19.07
N GLN A 172 -71.28 -3.78 -18.14
CA GLN A 172 -70.45 -2.72 -17.53
C GLN A 172 -69.31 -3.28 -16.66
N GLU A 173 -69.51 -4.41 -15.98
CA GLU A 173 -68.44 -5.10 -15.24
C GLU A 173 -67.35 -5.61 -16.20
N MET A 174 -67.75 -6.28 -17.30
CA MET A 174 -66.82 -6.73 -18.36
C MET A 174 -66.09 -5.55 -19.04
N GLU A 175 -66.77 -4.44 -19.33
CA GLU A 175 -66.14 -3.22 -19.86
C GLU A 175 -65.11 -2.64 -18.87
N ARG A 176 -65.43 -2.62 -17.57
CA ARG A 176 -64.52 -2.14 -16.53
C ARG A 176 -63.32 -3.07 -16.32
N GLU A 177 -63.52 -4.38 -16.45
CA GLU A 177 -62.44 -5.38 -16.43
C GLU A 177 -61.54 -5.25 -17.66
N MET A 178 -62.10 -5.09 -18.86
CA MET A 178 -61.34 -4.83 -20.09
C MET A 178 -60.50 -3.54 -19.98
N LEU A 179 -61.06 -2.46 -19.42
CA LEU A 179 -60.32 -1.23 -19.13
C LEU A 179 -59.22 -1.42 -18.07
N ALA A 180 -59.48 -2.22 -17.02
CA ALA A 180 -58.49 -2.53 -15.99
C ALA A 180 -57.33 -3.39 -16.53
N MET A 181 -57.62 -4.41 -17.34
CA MET A 181 -56.64 -5.28 -18.00
C MET A 181 -55.79 -4.47 -19.00
N ARG A 182 -56.42 -3.61 -19.81
CA ARG A 182 -55.69 -2.69 -20.69
C ARG A 182 -54.79 -1.74 -19.89
N GLY A 183 -55.31 -1.17 -18.80
CA GLY A 183 -54.56 -0.33 -17.88
C GLY A 183 -53.48 -1.06 -17.07
N GLN A 184 -53.49 -2.40 -17.00
CA GLN A 184 -52.35 -3.20 -16.53
C GLN A 184 -51.33 -3.36 -17.66
N TRP A 185 -51.77 -3.82 -18.84
CA TRP A 185 -50.90 -4.00 -20.01
C TRP A 185 -50.11 -2.73 -20.36
N GLU A 186 -50.74 -1.55 -20.38
CA GLU A 186 -50.06 -0.28 -20.66
C GLU A 186 -49.01 0.10 -19.57
N ARG A 187 -49.17 -0.37 -18.32
CA ARG A 187 -48.15 -0.22 -17.26
C ARG A 187 -47.03 -1.25 -17.40
N ASP A 188 -47.35 -2.49 -17.71
CA ASP A 188 -46.38 -3.58 -17.84
C ASP A 188 -45.48 -3.35 -19.08
N GLN A 189 -46.06 -2.88 -20.19
CA GLN A 189 -45.34 -2.41 -21.38
C GLN A 189 -44.34 -1.29 -21.04
N LEU A 190 -44.76 -0.33 -20.22
CA LEU A 190 -43.94 0.81 -19.80
C LEU A 190 -42.86 0.42 -18.77
N MET A 191 -43.11 -0.58 -17.92
CA MET A 191 -42.09 -1.22 -17.07
C MET A 191 -41.06 -1.97 -17.91
N LEU A 192 -41.48 -2.74 -18.93
CA LEU A 192 -40.58 -3.43 -19.85
C LEU A 192 -39.68 -2.44 -20.61
N GLU A 193 -40.19 -1.30 -21.08
CA GLU A 193 -39.36 -0.24 -21.64
C GLU A 193 -38.34 0.32 -20.63
N GLN A 194 -38.71 0.49 -19.36
CA GLN A 194 -37.76 0.94 -18.33
C GLN A 194 -36.67 -0.09 -18.06
N TYR A 195 -37.00 -1.39 -18.07
CA TYR A 195 -36.00 -2.46 -17.97
C TYR A 195 -35.09 -2.50 -19.20
N ASP A 196 -35.62 -2.44 -20.42
CA ASP A 196 -34.83 -2.42 -21.66
C ASP A 196 -33.84 -1.23 -21.71
N ARG A 197 -34.33 -0.03 -21.39
CA ARG A 197 -33.47 1.18 -21.27
C ARG A 197 -32.40 1.00 -20.18
N ARG A 198 -32.71 0.32 -19.08
CA ARG A 198 -31.76 0.07 -17.98
C ARG A 198 -30.74 -1.02 -18.32
N VAL A 199 -31.13 -2.06 -19.06
CA VAL A 199 -30.21 -3.07 -19.61
C VAL A 199 -29.25 -2.39 -20.58
N LYS A 200 -29.74 -1.64 -21.56
CA LYS A 200 -28.90 -0.87 -22.51
C LYS A 200 -27.96 0.12 -21.81
N ALA A 201 -28.39 0.75 -20.72
CA ALA A 201 -27.52 1.61 -19.91
C ALA A 201 -26.42 0.82 -19.15
N LEU A 202 -26.72 -0.39 -18.68
CA LEU A 202 -25.75 -1.28 -18.03
C LEU A 202 -24.78 -1.91 -19.04
N GLU A 203 -25.26 -2.30 -20.23
CA GLU A 203 -24.43 -2.75 -21.35
C GLU A 203 -23.49 -1.64 -21.83
N GLY A 204 -24.00 -0.41 -21.95
CA GLY A 204 -23.19 0.77 -22.24
C GLY A 204 -22.12 1.03 -21.18
N ALA A 205 -22.48 0.94 -19.89
CA ALA A 205 -21.54 1.09 -18.78
C ALA A 205 -20.49 -0.04 -18.72
N LEU A 206 -20.88 -1.28 -19.03
CA LEU A 206 -19.98 -2.44 -19.10
C LEU A 206 -19.01 -2.33 -20.28
N ASN A 207 -19.48 -1.87 -21.44
CA ASN A 207 -18.62 -1.59 -22.59
C ASN A 207 -17.65 -0.43 -22.31
N ALA A 208 -18.09 0.60 -21.57
CA ALA A 208 -17.21 1.70 -21.13
C ALA A 208 -16.13 1.23 -20.15
N THR A 209 -16.46 0.44 -19.11
CA THR A 209 -15.44 -0.09 -18.19
C THR A 209 -14.53 -1.12 -18.85
N ASN A 210 -15.00 -1.87 -19.85
CA ASN A 210 -14.15 -2.75 -20.64
C ASN A 210 -13.18 -1.96 -21.54
N ALA A 211 -13.63 -0.83 -22.12
CA ALA A 211 -12.76 0.08 -22.87
C ALA A 211 -11.71 0.76 -21.97
N ASP A 212 -12.10 1.23 -20.77
CA ASP A 212 -11.17 1.77 -19.78
C ASP A 212 -10.17 0.71 -19.29
N ALA A 213 -10.61 -0.54 -19.09
CA ALA A 213 -9.72 -1.64 -18.73
C ALA A 213 -8.69 -1.93 -19.83
N LEU A 214 -9.10 -1.96 -21.10
CA LEU A 214 -8.21 -2.07 -22.26
C LEU A 214 -7.24 -0.89 -22.35
N ALA A 215 -7.70 0.34 -22.14
CA ALA A 215 -6.84 1.53 -22.11
C ALA A 215 -5.82 1.48 -20.96
N GLN A 216 -6.22 1.03 -19.76
CA GLN A 216 -5.31 0.80 -18.65
C GLN A 216 -4.33 -0.33 -18.88
N MET A 217 -4.69 -1.38 -19.63
CA MET A 217 -3.74 -2.42 -20.03
C MET A 217 -2.71 -1.87 -21.01
N GLY A 218 -3.12 -1.16 -22.07
CA GLY A 218 -2.18 -0.51 -22.99
C GLY A 218 -1.24 0.49 -22.30
N GLY A 219 -1.74 1.25 -21.31
CA GLY A 219 -0.90 2.11 -20.48
C GLY A 219 0.09 1.37 -19.58
N LYS A 220 -0.27 0.17 -19.09
CA LYS A 220 0.65 -0.71 -18.35
C LYS A 220 1.68 -1.36 -19.26
N ASP A 221 1.30 -1.75 -20.47
CA ASP A 221 2.20 -2.36 -21.45
C ASP A 221 3.27 -1.36 -21.94
N GLU A 222 2.87 -0.10 -22.19
CA GLU A 222 3.83 0.96 -22.55
C GLU A 222 4.73 1.34 -21.35
N LEU A 223 4.23 1.28 -20.11
CA LEU A 223 5.06 1.42 -18.90
C LEU A 223 6.04 0.26 -18.73
N ILE A 224 5.61 -0.98 -18.96
CA ILE A 224 6.46 -2.18 -18.94
C ILE A 224 7.58 -2.05 -19.98
N LYS A 225 7.26 -1.57 -21.18
CA LYS A 225 8.21 -1.29 -22.26
C LYS A 225 9.20 -0.19 -21.86
N GLN A 226 8.75 0.93 -21.29
CA GLN A 226 9.65 1.97 -20.76
C GLN A 226 10.58 1.45 -19.65
N LEU A 227 10.10 0.54 -18.79
CA LEU A 227 10.94 -0.11 -17.77
C LEU A 227 11.96 -1.08 -18.39
N GLN A 228 11.60 -1.82 -19.45
CA GLN A 228 12.54 -2.66 -20.21
C GLN A 228 13.61 -1.82 -20.93
N ASP A 229 13.23 -0.69 -21.53
CA ASP A 229 14.15 0.27 -22.15
C ASP A 229 15.10 0.89 -21.10
N GLN A 230 14.60 1.21 -19.90
CA GLN A 230 15.46 1.64 -18.80
C GLN A 230 16.42 0.54 -18.33
N VAL A 231 15.96 -0.71 -18.18
CA VAL A 231 16.79 -1.85 -17.75
C VAL A 231 17.89 -2.15 -18.79
N THR A 232 17.58 -2.08 -20.09
CA THR A 232 18.60 -2.25 -21.14
C THR A 232 19.58 -1.08 -21.20
N LEU A 233 19.11 0.17 -21.00
CA LEU A 233 19.97 1.35 -20.88
C LEU A 233 20.91 1.26 -19.66
N TRP A 234 20.42 0.79 -18.51
CA TRP A 234 21.26 0.54 -17.32
C TRP A 234 22.26 -0.59 -17.57
N ARG A 235 21.85 -1.70 -18.18
CA ARG A 235 22.77 -2.78 -18.59
C ARG A 235 23.90 -2.26 -19.49
N ASN A 236 23.56 -1.45 -20.49
CA ASN A 236 24.55 -0.86 -21.40
C ASN A 236 25.49 0.10 -20.67
N LYS A 237 24.99 0.90 -19.71
CA LYS A 237 25.83 1.72 -18.82
C LYS A 237 26.80 0.86 -18.01
N TYR A 238 26.31 -0.18 -17.32
CA TYR A 238 27.17 -1.09 -16.55
C TYR A 238 28.22 -1.80 -17.43
N GLU A 239 27.87 -2.18 -18.66
CA GLU A 239 28.83 -2.77 -19.59
C GLU A 239 29.89 -1.77 -20.07
N SER A 240 29.52 -0.51 -20.33
CA SER A 240 30.49 0.56 -20.64
C SER A 240 31.40 0.88 -19.44
N LEU A 241 30.85 0.86 -18.22
CA LEU A 241 31.59 1.09 -16.98
C LEU A 241 32.57 -0.06 -16.70
N ALA A 242 32.17 -1.31 -16.96
CA ALA A 242 33.06 -2.47 -16.87
C ALA A 242 34.21 -2.40 -17.90
N LYS A 243 33.94 -1.90 -19.12
CA LYS A 243 34.99 -1.64 -20.13
C LYS A 243 35.95 -0.54 -19.69
N LEU A 244 35.44 0.57 -19.14
CA LEU A 244 36.26 1.64 -18.55
C LEU A 244 37.13 1.15 -17.38
N TYR A 245 36.57 0.37 -16.43
CA TYR A 245 37.37 -0.22 -15.36
C TYR A 245 38.44 -1.20 -15.88
N SER A 246 38.15 -1.93 -16.96
CA SER A 246 39.14 -2.80 -17.63
C SER A 246 40.27 -1.98 -18.26
N GLN A 247 39.92 -0.91 -18.99
CA GLN A 247 40.88 0.02 -19.61
C GLN A 247 41.76 0.70 -18.56
N LEU A 248 41.17 1.32 -17.54
CA LEU A 248 41.89 1.96 -16.45
C LEU A 248 42.79 0.98 -15.69
N ARG A 249 42.37 -0.28 -15.52
CA ARG A 249 43.22 -1.33 -14.95
C ARG A 249 44.40 -1.66 -15.86
N THR A 250 44.23 -1.74 -17.18
CA THR A 250 45.34 -1.95 -18.11
C THR A 250 46.30 -0.75 -18.17
N GLU A 251 45.78 0.47 -18.14
CA GLU A 251 46.58 1.71 -18.09
C GLU A 251 47.37 1.81 -16.78
N HIS A 252 46.76 1.49 -15.64
CA HIS A 252 47.45 1.46 -14.35
C HIS A 252 48.55 0.37 -14.30
N LEU A 253 48.33 -0.79 -14.92
CA LEU A 253 49.36 -1.83 -15.04
C LEU A 253 50.51 -1.42 -15.96
N ASP A 254 50.23 -0.73 -17.06
CA ASP A 254 51.25 -0.20 -17.98
C ASP A 254 52.00 1.02 -17.38
N MET A 255 51.32 1.86 -16.60
CA MET A 255 51.96 2.92 -15.81
C MET A 255 52.86 2.35 -14.71
N LEU A 256 52.47 1.27 -14.02
CA LEU A 256 53.35 0.55 -13.09
C LEU A 256 54.56 -0.08 -13.82
N SER A 257 54.37 -0.61 -15.03
CA SER A 257 55.45 -1.11 -15.89
C SER A 257 56.44 0.01 -16.25
N LYS A 258 55.94 1.14 -16.75
CA LYS A 258 56.72 2.34 -17.08
C LYS A 258 57.44 2.93 -15.87
N PHE A 259 56.77 3.02 -14.72
CA PHE A 259 57.37 3.49 -13.46
C PHE A 259 58.52 2.56 -13.02
N LYS A 260 58.32 1.23 -13.06
CA LYS A 260 59.37 0.26 -12.76
C LYS A 260 60.56 0.35 -13.72
N GLN A 261 60.33 0.58 -15.01
CA GLN A 261 61.40 0.82 -15.98
C GLN A 261 62.13 2.16 -15.72
N MET A 262 61.40 3.22 -15.39
CA MET A 262 61.96 4.53 -15.07
C MET A 262 62.79 4.48 -13.77
N GLN A 263 62.32 3.76 -12.76
CA GLN A 263 63.05 3.56 -11.50
C GLN A 263 64.32 2.72 -11.69
N LEU A 264 64.28 1.69 -12.55
CA LEU A 264 65.49 0.95 -12.95
C LEU A 264 66.50 1.84 -13.67
N LYS A 265 66.04 2.72 -14.59
CA LYS A 265 66.89 3.71 -15.26
C LYS A 265 67.47 4.71 -14.24
N ALA A 266 66.66 5.26 -13.34
CA ALA A 266 67.09 6.18 -12.29
C ALA A 266 68.15 5.55 -11.37
N ASN A 267 67.94 4.31 -10.92
CA ASN A 267 68.94 3.58 -10.13
C ASN A 267 70.25 3.39 -10.91
N SER A 268 70.20 3.05 -12.20
CA SER A 268 71.41 2.91 -13.04
C SER A 268 72.13 4.24 -13.30
N ALA A 269 71.39 5.35 -13.39
CA ALA A 269 71.95 6.69 -13.53
C ALA A 269 72.59 7.14 -12.21
N GLN A 270 71.96 6.87 -11.06
CA GLN A 270 72.55 7.13 -9.76
C GLN A 270 73.83 6.31 -9.55
N GLU A 271 73.85 5.03 -9.91
CA GLU A 271 75.06 4.20 -9.82
C GLU A 271 76.19 4.71 -10.74
N ALA A 272 75.85 5.34 -11.87
CA ALA A 272 76.82 6.01 -12.75
C ALA A 272 77.34 7.32 -12.15
N ILE A 273 76.48 8.13 -11.52
CA ILE A 273 76.84 9.35 -10.78
C ILE A 273 77.76 9.00 -9.60
N ASP A 274 77.38 8.03 -8.78
CA ASP A 274 78.18 7.51 -7.66
C ASP A 274 79.59 7.06 -8.09
N LYS A 275 79.71 6.45 -9.27
CA LYS A 275 81.01 6.07 -9.86
C LYS A 275 81.78 7.28 -10.36
N MET A 276 81.10 8.25 -11.00
CA MET A 276 81.71 9.48 -11.47
C MET A 276 82.26 10.31 -10.30
N GLU A 277 81.50 10.49 -9.23
CA GLU A 277 81.99 11.20 -8.03
C GLU A 277 83.17 10.47 -7.37
N ARG A 278 83.21 9.13 -7.37
CA ARG A 278 84.38 8.37 -6.87
C ARG A 278 85.61 8.67 -7.71
N MET A 279 85.50 8.61 -9.04
CA MET A 279 86.59 9.01 -9.94
C MET A 279 86.99 10.47 -9.75
N GLU A 280 86.04 11.39 -9.50
CA GLU A 280 86.33 12.79 -9.23
C GLU A 280 87.07 12.99 -7.89
N ARG A 281 86.69 12.24 -6.85
CA ARG A 281 87.42 12.20 -5.56
C ARG A 281 88.84 11.65 -5.75
N ASP A 282 89.01 10.58 -6.52
CA ASP A 282 90.32 9.99 -6.82
C ASP A 282 91.21 10.94 -7.66
N ILE A 283 90.62 11.67 -8.62
CA ILE A 283 91.31 12.71 -9.40
C ILE A 283 91.70 13.89 -8.50
N LYS A 284 90.82 14.33 -7.59
CA LYS A 284 91.14 15.39 -6.61
C LYS A 284 92.26 14.95 -5.65
N ALA A 285 92.25 13.69 -5.19
CA ALA A 285 93.32 13.13 -4.37
C ALA A 285 94.66 13.09 -5.12
N LYS A 286 94.69 12.56 -6.35
CA LYS A 286 95.90 12.53 -7.18
C LYS A 286 96.41 13.92 -7.55
N ASN A 287 95.53 14.89 -7.78
CA ASN A 287 95.93 16.28 -7.99
C ASN A 287 96.56 16.91 -6.73
N LEU A 288 96.14 16.50 -5.54
CA LEU A 288 96.76 16.92 -4.27
C LEU A 288 98.14 16.27 -4.10
N GLU A 289 98.27 14.96 -4.32
CA GLU A 289 99.55 14.24 -4.33
C GLU A 289 100.55 14.85 -5.32
N LEU A 290 100.08 15.20 -6.52
CA LEU A 290 100.91 15.80 -7.57
C LEU A 290 101.31 17.25 -7.20
N ALA A 291 100.44 18.01 -6.53
CA ALA A 291 100.77 19.32 -5.97
C ALA A 291 101.81 19.24 -4.82
N ASP A 292 101.76 18.20 -3.98
CA ASP A 292 102.77 17.98 -2.94
C ASP A 292 104.10 17.46 -3.53
N MET A 293 104.09 16.57 -4.53
CA MET A 293 105.32 16.24 -5.29
C MET A 293 105.93 17.46 -5.99
N ILE A 294 105.10 18.40 -6.48
CA ILE A 294 105.58 19.69 -7.01
C ILE A 294 106.26 20.52 -5.92
N ARG A 295 105.67 20.61 -4.71
CA ARG A 295 106.28 21.30 -3.56
C ARG A 295 107.59 20.65 -3.13
N GLU A 296 107.68 19.32 -3.11
CA GLU A 296 108.91 18.60 -2.78
C GLU A 296 110.00 18.77 -3.84
N ARG A 297 109.65 18.69 -5.13
CA ARG A 297 110.54 19.02 -6.26
C ARG A 297 111.10 20.44 -6.14
N ASP A 298 110.27 21.41 -5.76
CA ASP A 298 110.67 22.81 -5.71
C ASP A 298 111.47 23.15 -4.45
N ARG A 299 111.20 22.49 -3.32
CA ARG A 299 112.11 22.47 -2.15
C ARG A 299 113.48 21.89 -2.54
N ALA A 300 113.51 20.73 -3.17
CA ALA A 300 114.74 20.07 -3.59
C ALA A 300 115.54 20.90 -4.62
N ARG A 301 114.86 21.64 -5.52
CA ARG A 301 115.49 22.64 -6.39
C ARG A 301 116.09 23.80 -5.60
N PHE A 302 115.38 24.34 -4.62
CA PHE A 302 115.86 25.46 -3.82
C PHE A 302 117.09 25.07 -2.99
N ASP A 303 117.10 23.88 -2.38
CA ASP A 303 118.26 23.35 -1.68
C ASP A 303 119.42 23.02 -2.64
N LEU A 304 119.14 22.53 -3.86
CA LEU A 304 120.17 22.33 -4.89
C LEU A 304 120.83 23.65 -5.31
N ASP A 305 120.07 24.70 -5.56
CA ASP A 305 120.62 26.00 -5.97
C ASP A 305 121.31 26.74 -4.82
N ARG A 306 120.83 26.55 -3.57
CA ARG A 306 121.56 26.95 -2.35
C ARG A 306 122.89 26.21 -2.24
N MET A 307 122.92 24.90 -2.44
CA MET A 307 124.15 24.11 -2.47
C MET A 307 125.11 24.59 -3.58
N LYS A 308 124.60 24.96 -4.76
CA LYS A 308 125.44 25.57 -5.82
C LYS A 308 125.99 26.93 -5.42
N SER A 309 125.25 27.78 -4.70
CA SER A 309 125.79 29.06 -4.19
C SER A 309 126.95 28.81 -3.24
N ASN A 310 126.76 27.95 -2.24
CA ASN A 310 127.83 27.57 -1.31
C ASN A 310 129.06 27.01 -2.04
N HIS A 311 128.88 26.07 -2.98
CA HIS A 311 129.99 25.52 -3.77
C HIS A 311 130.68 26.58 -4.66
N LYS A 312 129.94 27.58 -5.15
CA LYS A 312 130.52 28.70 -5.90
C LYS A 312 131.35 29.60 -4.97
N GLU A 313 130.84 29.92 -3.79
CA GLU A 313 131.53 30.73 -2.79
C GLU A 313 132.82 30.05 -2.29
N ASP A 314 132.78 28.73 -2.08
CA ASP A 314 133.96 27.91 -1.74
C ASP A 314 134.93 27.79 -2.93
N MET A 315 134.46 27.64 -4.17
CA MET A 315 135.32 27.68 -5.37
C MET A 315 136.00 29.04 -5.56
N ASP A 316 135.28 30.14 -5.35
CA ASP A 316 135.83 31.49 -5.44
C ASP A 316 136.67 31.86 -4.21
N ARG A 317 136.59 31.11 -3.10
CA ARG A 317 137.54 31.13 -1.97
C ARG A 317 138.82 30.37 -2.32
N LEU A 318 138.71 29.11 -2.75
CA LEU A 318 139.84 28.28 -3.18
C LEU A 318 140.64 28.94 -4.31
N ARG A 319 139.98 29.64 -5.24
CA ARG A 319 140.65 30.47 -6.27
C ARG A 319 141.50 31.60 -5.69
N ARG A 320 141.03 32.29 -4.64
CA ARG A 320 141.79 33.35 -3.95
C ARG A 320 142.98 32.76 -3.19
N ASP A 321 142.77 31.67 -2.46
CA ASP A 321 143.82 30.98 -1.72
C ASP A 321 144.92 30.43 -2.65
N LEU A 322 144.52 29.90 -3.82
CA LEU A 322 145.45 29.47 -4.89
C LEU A 322 146.20 30.65 -5.51
N SER A 323 145.53 31.79 -5.72
CA SER A 323 146.19 33.03 -6.20
C SER A 323 147.29 33.50 -5.24
N PHE A 324 147.01 33.55 -3.93
CA PHE A 324 148.01 33.90 -2.91
C PHE A 324 149.15 32.87 -2.82
N ALA A 325 148.87 31.58 -3.05
CA ALA A 325 149.91 30.56 -3.12
C ALA A 325 150.83 30.73 -4.34
N ASN A 326 150.26 31.12 -5.50
CA ASN A 326 151.01 31.33 -6.74
C ASN A 326 151.89 32.59 -6.67
N GLU A 327 151.37 33.70 -6.13
CA GLU A 327 152.12 34.93 -5.88
C GLU A 327 153.36 34.67 -5.00
N ARG A 328 153.20 33.85 -3.95
CA ARG A 328 154.32 33.38 -3.10
C ARG A 328 155.38 32.56 -3.85
N ALA A 329 155.00 31.82 -4.89
CA ALA A 329 155.92 31.04 -5.71
C ALA A 329 156.70 31.91 -6.70
N GLU A 330 156.08 32.97 -7.24
CA GLU A 330 156.73 33.93 -8.14
C GLU A 330 157.81 34.76 -7.40
N ASP A 331 157.54 35.25 -6.19
CA ASP A 331 158.54 35.95 -5.38
C ASP A 331 159.71 35.04 -4.96
N ALA A 332 159.44 33.77 -4.63
CA ALA A 332 160.49 32.78 -4.37
C ALA A 332 161.35 32.47 -5.62
N THR A 333 160.81 32.69 -6.83
CA THR A 333 161.51 32.50 -8.10
C THR A 333 162.35 33.72 -8.48
N ARG A 334 161.83 34.94 -8.28
CA ARG A 334 162.53 36.21 -8.56
C ARG A 334 163.89 36.33 -7.88
N ASN A 335 164.01 35.87 -6.64
CA ASN A 335 165.27 35.92 -5.88
C ASN A 335 166.38 34.98 -6.40
N LYS A 336 166.16 34.22 -7.48
CA LYS A 336 167.19 33.40 -8.15
C LYS A 336 167.49 33.79 -9.59
N SER A 337 166.72 34.70 -10.21
CA SER A 337 166.94 35.15 -11.59
C SER A 337 167.80 36.41 -11.72
N SER A 338 168.13 37.07 -10.62
CA SER A 338 168.77 38.40 -10.59
C SER A 338 170.25 38.41 -10.99
N GLU A 339 170.99 37.31 -10.81
CA GLU A 339 172.47 37.32 -10.99
C GLU A 339 172.93 37.07 -12.44
N VAL A 340 172.08 36.52 -13.32
CA VAL A 340 172.47 36.12 -14.69
C VAL A 340 171.98 37.09 -15.77
N SER A 341 170.91 37.86 -15.51
CA SER A 341 170.33 38.79 -16.50
C SER A 341 171.28 39.93 -16.91
N THR A 342 172.28 40.21 -16.06
CA THR A 342 173.32 41.26 -16.20
C THR A 342 174.18 41.16 -17.46
N MET A 343 174.11 40.06 -18.24
CA MET A 343 174.82 39.95 -19.52
C MET A 343 173.98 40.29 -20.76
N MET A 344 172.65 40.20 -20.73
CA MET A 344 171.82 40.36 -21.95
C MET A 344 171.49 41.83 -22.29
N THR A 345 171.82 42.77 -21.41
CA THR A 345 171.76 44.23 -21.65
C THR A 345 172.74 44.73 -22.74
N LYS A 346 173.38 43.82 -23.50
CA LYS A 346 174.26 44.11 -24.65
C LYS A 346 173.58 43.94 -26.02
N TYR A 347 172.35 43.42 -26.08
CA TYR A 347 171.44 43.54 -27.24
C TYR A 347 170.01 43.83 -26.72
N ASN A 348 169.63 45.03 -26.26
CA ASN A 348 170.11 46.38 -26.56
C ASN A 348 169.90 46.80 -28.03
N ARG A 349 169.12 47.88 -28.21
CA ARG A 349 169.22 48.83 -29.32
C ARG A 349 168.81 48.42 -30.74
N GLN A 350 167.91 47.45 -30.89
CA GLN A 350 167.02 47.37 -32.06
C GLN A 350 165.56 47.22 -31.58
N LEU A 351 164.93 48.33 -31.21
CA LEU A 351 163.98 49.08 -32.06
C LEU A 351 162.56 48.48 -31.96
N ASN A 352 161.97 48.35 -30.76
CA ASN A 352 161.37 49.44 -29.96
C ASN A 352 161.97 50.85 -30.10
N GLU A 353 161.71 51.46 -31.25
CA GLU A 353 161.25 52.85 -31.41
C GLU A 353 160.35 52.79 -32.66
N LEU A 354 159.03 52.97 -32.53
CA LEU A 354 158.36 54.28 -32.49
C LEU A 354 158.67 55.08 -33.79
N GLU A 355 157.71 55.50 -34.60
CA GLU A 355 156.24 55.55 -34.44
C GLU A 355 155.55 55.52 -35.82
N ASP A 356 154.22 55.54 -35.84
CA ASP A 356 153.35 56.01 -36.93
C ASP A 356 153.82 55.78 -38.39
N SER A 357 153.14 54.93 -39.17
CA SER A 357 151.72 55.15 -39.48
C SER A 357 151.18 54.11 -40.47
N LEU A 358 149.84 54.00 -40.56
CA LEU A 358 149.02 53.65 -41.76
C LEU A 358 149.43 52.41 -42.61
N ARG A 359 148.55 51.47 -43.02
CA ARG A 359 147.07 51.39 -43.04
C ARG A 359 146.62 50.00 -43.59
N ALA A 360 145.31 49.77 -43.63
CA ALA A 360 144.56 48.76 -44.43
C ALA A 360 144.69 47.26 -44.00
N SER A 361 143.65 46.38 -43.96
CA SER A 361 142.35 46.22 -44.68
C SER A 361 142.46 45.41 -46.00
N PRO A 362 141.49 44.56 -46.45
CA PRO A 362 140.22 44.00 -45.88
C PRO A 362 140.22 42.42 -45.99
N PRO A 363 139.14 41.60 -46.26
CA PRO A 363 137.67 41.82 -46.34
C PRO A 363 136.69 40.72 -45.81
N SER A 364 135.40 41.12 -45.70
CA SER A 364 134.14 40.38 -45.99
C SER A 364 133.68 39.13 -45.17
N ILE A 365 132.47 39.22 -44.58
CA ILE A 365 131.22 38.49 -44.98
C ILE A 365 130.08 38.90 -44.01
N THR A 366 129.13 39.75 -44.45
CA THR A 366 128.07 40.27 -43.55
C THR A 366 126.74 40.62 -44.25
N GLN A 367 126.20 39.76 -45.13
CA GLN A 367 124.96 40.07 -45.88
C GLN A 367 123.88 38.97 -45.87
N SER A 368 124.19 37.75 -45.44
CA SER A 368 123.28 36.58 -45.58
C SER A 368 122.18 36.46 -44.52
N LYS A 369 122.39 37.02 -43.31
CA LYS A 369 121.50 36.74 -42.15
C LYS A 369 120.33 37.71 -41.96
N GLN A 370 120.35 38.90 -42.56
CA GLN A 370 119.31 39.90 -42.33
C GLN A 370 118.01 39.57 -43.08
N ILE A 371 118.11 39.08 -44.32
CA ILE A 371 116.98 38.89 -45.25
C ILE A 371 116.02 37.78 -44.78
N GLN A 372 116.50 36.80 -44.00
CA GLN A 372 115.67 35.69 -43.50
C GLN A 372 114.75 36.08 -42.34
N ILE A 373 114.95 37.23 -41.69
CA ILE A 373 114.13 37.67 -40.56
C ILE A 373 112.85 38.38 -41.06
N ASP A 374 112.98 39.25 -42.06
CA ASP A 374 111.87 40.06 -42.58
C ASP A 374 110.79 39.23 -43.32
N ASP A 375 111.16 38.11 -43.94
CA ASP A 375 110.22 37.20 -44.62
C ASP A 375 109.37 36.36 -43.63
N LEU A 376 109.88 36.09 -42.43
CA LEU A 376 109.14 35.38 -41.39
C LEU A 376 108.11 36.30 -40.70
N LEU A 377 108.48 37.55 -40.42
CA LEU A 377 107.58 38.53 -39.79
C LEU A 377 106.34 38.79 -40.65
N ARG A 378 106.50 38.98 -41.97
CA ARG A 378 105.38 39.18 -42.90
C ARG A 378 104.40 38.01 -43.00
N LYS A 379 104.83 36.80 -42.65
CA LYS A 379 103.97 35.61 -42.62
C LYS A 379 103.18 35.50 -41.32
N LEU A 380 103.67 36.11 -40.23
CA LEU A 380 102.99 36.15 -38.94
C LEU A 380 101.80 37.14 -38.97
N ASP A 381 102.03 38.39 -39.41
CA ASP A 381 100.97 39.41 -39.57
C ASP A 381 99.82 38.93 -40.47
N GLY A 382 100.15 38.15 -41.51
CA GLY A 382 99.19 37.55 -42.43
C GLY A 382 98.34 36.43 -41.84
N GLN A 383 98.80 35.79 -40.75
CA GLN A 383 98.00 34.78 -40.04
C GLN A 383 97.13 35.42 -38.94
N ASP A 384 97.65 36.34 -38.14
CA ASP A 384 96.87 36.99 -37.08
C ASP A 384 95.65 37.74 -37.66
N SER A 385 95.82 38.47 -38.77
CA SER A 385 94.72 39.14 -39.47
C SER A 385 93.66 38.18 -40.08
N SER A 386 93.98 36.88 -40.23
CA SER A 386 93.01 35.85 -40.61
C SER A 386 92.31 35.22 -39.40
N VAL A 387 93.00 35.11 -38.25
CA VAL A 387 92.44 34.58 -36.99
C VAL A 387 91.45 35.58 -36.40
N GLU A 388 91.75 36.88 -36.43
CA GLU A 388 90.90 37.89 -35.81
C GLU A 388 89.55 38.02 -36.53
N ARG A 389 89.52 37.96 -37.87
CA ARG A 389 88.26 37.91 -38.64
C ARG A 389 87.44 36.67 -38.34
N LEU A 390 88.10 35.52 -38.18
CA LEU A 390 87.43 34.25 -37.89
C LEU A 390 86.91 34.21 -36.44
N ARG A 391 87.44 35.05 -35.54
CA ARG A 391 86.81 35.37 -34.25
C ARG A 391 85.60 36.27 -34.41
N GLU A 392 85.72 37.40 -35.12
CA GLU A 392 84.59 38.33 -35.33
C GLU A 392 83.37 37.62 -35.98
N GLU A 393 83.59 36.72 -36.94
CA GLU A 393 82.53 35.89 -37.53
C GLU A 393 81.90 34.91 -36.52
N LYS A 394 82.70 34.27 -35.65
CA LYS A 394 82.19 33.32 -34.65
C LYS A 394 81.51 33.99 -33.47
N ASP A 395 81.98 35.15 -33.04
CA ASP A 395 81.34 35.94 -31.98
C ASP A 395 79.99 36.52 -32.48
N GLN A 396 79.88 36.85 -33.78
CA GLN A 396 78.59 37.20 -34.41
C GLN A 396 77.63 36.00 -34.51
N GLU A 397 78.10 34.81 -34.91
CA GLU A 397 77.28 33.59 -34.87
C GLU A 397 76.79 33.28 -33.44
N ILE A 398 77.66 33.42 -32.43
CA ILE A 398 77.30 33.19 -31.02
C ILE A 398 76.26 34.21 -30.55
N ALA A 399 76.39 35.49 -30.91
CA ALA A 399 75.41 36.51 -30.55
C ALA A 399 74.02 36.23 -31.16
N ILE A 400 73.95 35.84 -32.44
CA ILE A 400 72.70 35.47 -33.11
C ILE A 400 72.08 34.23 -32.47
N LEU A 401 72.88 33.20 -32.17
CA LEU A 401 72.40 31.98 -31.51
C LEU A 401 71.93 32.25 -30.06
N GLN A 402 72.53 33.22 -29.36
CA GLN A 402 72.05 33.67 -28.05
C GLN A 402 70.71 34.41 -28.18
N GLU A 403 70.56 35.33 -29.14
CA GLU A 403 69.30 36.04 -29.37
C GLU A 403 68.15 35.09 -29.80
N GLU A 404 68.43 34.09 -30.65
CA GLU A 404 67.45 33.04 -31.00
C GLU A 404 67.12 32.12 -29.81
N MET A 405 68.11 31.78 -28.98
CA MET A 405 67.90 30.96 -27.77
C MET A 405 67.06 31.71 -26.73
N ASP A 406 67.37 32.97 -26.44
CA ASP A 406 66.59 33.80 -25.50
C ASP A 406 65.18 34.06 -26.06
N SER A 407 65.04 34.28 -27.37
CA SER A 407 63.74 34.42 -28.05
C SER A 407 62.89 33.14 -27.97
N THR A 408 63.50 31.96 -28.00
CA THR A 408 62.78 30.68 -27.86
C THR A 408 62.50 30.30 -26.41
N ILE A 409 63.40 30.65 -25.46
CA ILE A 409 63.16 30.55 -24.02
C ILE A 409 61.99 31.45 -23.61
N GLN A 410 61.96 32.71 -24.06
CA GLN A 410 60.87 33.64 -23.74
C GLN A 410 59.52 33.13 -24.27
N LYS A 411 59.47 32.65 -25.53
CA LYS A 411 58.24 32.07 -26.10
C LYS A 411 57.80 30.80 -25.37
N MET A 412 58.74 29.96 -24.90
CA MET A 412 58.39 28.82 -24.05
C MET A 412 57.88 29.26 -22.67
N ALA A 413 58.44 30.31 -22.06
CA ALA A 413 57.97 30.84 -20.79
C ALA A 413 56.56 31.45 -20.90
N GLU A 414 56.29 32.23 -21.95
CA GLU A 414 54.96 32.77 -22.26
C GLU A 414 53.95 31.64 -22.52
N MET A 415 54.28 30.67 -23.38
CA MET A 415 53.43 29.51 -23.66
C MET A 415 53.20 28.63 -22.42
N GLN A 416 54.20 28.45 -21.56
CA GLN A 416 54.06 27.70 -20.31
C GLN A 416 53.17 28.44 -19.31
N MET A 417 53.25 29.77 -19.23
CA MET A 417 52.41 30.59 -18.37
C MET A 417 50.95 30.58 -18.84
N ASP A 418 50.69 30.70 -20.16
CA ASP A 418 49.35 30.56 -20.75
C ASP A 418 48.77 29.15 -20.52
N LEU A 419 49.57 28.10 -20.69
CA LEU A 419 49.15 26.73 -20.40
C LEU A 419 48.80 26.54 -18.91
N GLN A 420 49.58 27.12 -18.01
CA GLN A 420 49.36 26.99 -16.57
C GLN A 420 48.14 27.80 -16.09
N ALA A 421 47.90 28.99 -16.66
CA ALA A 421 46.68 29.77 -16.44
C ALA A 421 45.43 29.06 -17.00
N SER A 422 45.52 28.52 -18.22
CA SER A 422 44.45 27.75 -18.86
C SER A 422 44.10 26.48 -18.09
N GLN A 423 45.11 25.74 -17.60
CA GLN A 423 44.90 24.57 -16.75
C GLN A 423 44.20 24.93 -15.43
N GLY A 424 44.62 26.00 -14.75
CA GLY A 424 43.95 26.46 -13.52
C GLY A 424 42.46 26.79 -13.73
N ILE A 425 42.12 27.48 -14.82
CA ILE A 425 40.73 27.80 -15.18
C ILE A 425 39.93 26.53 -15.53
N VAL A 426 40.55 25.54 -16.19
CA VAL A 426 39.90 24.26 -16.48
C VAL A 426 39.68 23.44 -15.20
N GLU A 427 40.63 23.40 -14.27
CA GLU A 427 40.46 22.74 -12.96
C GLU A 427 39.39 23.43 -12.10
N GLU A 428 39.38 24.76 -12.02
CA GLU A 428 38.37 25.51 -11.26
C GLU A 428 36.96 25.31 -11.85
N THR A 429 36.81 25.40 -13.18
CA THR A 429 35.51 25.21 -13.83
C THR A 429 35.02 23.76 -13.81
N THR A 430 35.92 22.76 -13.85
CA THR A 430 35.52 21.35 -13.69
C THR A 430 35.18 21.00 -12.25
N ASN A 431 35.89 21.54 -11.26
CA ASN A 431 35.51 21.40 -9.85
C ASN A 431 34.14 22.03 -9.56
N ALA A 432 33.86 23.24 -10.07
CA ALA A 432 32.53 23.85 -9.95
C ALA A 432 31.41 23.03 -10.64
N GLN A 433 31.70 22.34 -11.75
CA GLN A 433 30.77 21.40 -12.38
C GLN A 433 30.57 20.13 -11.53
N ILE A 434 31.62 19.61 -10.89
CA ILE A 434 31.54 18.47 -9.97
C ILE A 434 30.69 18.85 -8.74
N ASP A 435 30.93 20.01 -8.12
CA ASP A 435 30.17 20.49 -6.96
C ASP A 435 28.69 20.68 -7.28
N THR A 436 28.36 21.29 -8.43
CA THR A 436 26.96 21.43 -8.86
C THR A 436 26.30 20.07 -9.13
N LEU A 437 27.02 19.11 -9.75
CA LEU A 437 26.52 17.73 -9.92
C LEU A 437 26.33 16.99 -8.59
N ILE A 438 27.19 17.20 -7.59
CA ILE A 438 27.05 16.62 -6.24
C ILE A 438 25.81 17.21 -5.55
N LEU A 439 25.64 18.54 -5.59
CA LEU A 439 24.49 19.25 -5.03
C LEU A 439 23.17 18.78 -5.66
N ASP A 440 23.14 18.64 -6.98
CA ASP A 440 21.94 18.26 -7.73
C ASP A 440 21.57 16.78 -7.51
N ASN A 441 22.56 15.88 -7.38
CA ASN A 441 22.33 14.49 -6.99
C ASN A 441 21.85 14.38 -5.53
N ARG A 442 22.46 15.12 -4.59
CA ARG A 442 22.00 15.14 -3.19
C ARG A 442 20.57 15.64 -3.09
N LYS A 443 20.22 16.71 -3.82
CA LYS A 443 18.85 17.23 -3.90
C LYS A 443 17.84 16.18 -4.42
N LYS A 444 18.20 15.42 -5.45
CA LYS A 444 17.37 14.32 -5.99
C LYS A 444 17.22 13.16 -4.99
N LEU A 445 18.28 12.80 -4.28
CA LEU A 445 18.23 11.75 -3.25
C LEU A 445 17.39 12.17 -2.03
N ASN A 446 17.49 13.42 -1.59
CA ASN A 446 16.60 13.99 -0.57
C ASN A 446 15.12 13.97 -1.02
N GLN A 447 14.83 14.30 -2.28
CA GLN A 447 13.47 14.20 -2.84
C GLN A 447 12.93 12.76 -2.85
N ILE A 448 13.79 11.75 -3.04
CA ILE A 448 13.41 10.34 -2.93
C ILE A 448 13.08 9.98 -1.47
N ILE A 449 13.87 10.45 -0.50
CA ILE A 449 13.55 10.27 0.94
C ILE A 449 12.23 10.96 1.30
N ASP A 450 12.01 12.22 0.90
CA ASP A 450 10.76 12.95 1.15
C ASP A 450 9.53 12.21 0.56
N SER A 451 9.69 11.61 -0.62
CA SER A 451 8.65 10.78 -1.27
C SER A 451 8.37 9.48 -0.50
N ILE A 452 9.41 8.79 -0.01
CA ILE A 452 9.27 7.61 0.84
C ILE A 452 8.63 7.96 2.19
N LEU A 453 9.04 9.07 2.83
CA LEU A 453 8.41 9.58 4.05
C LEU A 453 6.93 9.91 3.82
N GLN A 454 6.59 10.51 2.67
CA GLN A 454 5.20 10.81 2.30
C GLN A 454 4.36 9.54 2.05
N SER A 455 4.96 8.49 1.50
CA SER A 455 4.34 7.16 1.37
C SER A 455 4.14 6.48 2.73
N CYS A 456 5.11 6.61 3.64
CA CYS A 456 4.96 6.16 5.03
C CYS A 456 3.85 6.92 5.77
N VAL A 457 3.67 8.22 5.53
CA VAL A 457 2.55 9.03 6.04
C VAL A 457 1.21 8.51 5.50
N GLN A 458 1.07 8.32 4.18
CA GLN A 458 -0.16 7.78 3.58
C GLN A 458 -0.54 6.41 4.17
N LYS A 459 0.44 5.51 4.34
CA LYS A 459 0.25 4.21 4.99
C LYS A 459 -0.18 4.31 6.46
N MET A 460 0.15 5.41 7.15
CA MET A 460 -0.36 5.69 8.50
C MET A 460 -1.78 6.25 8.47
N ASP A 461 -2.09 7.21 7.59
CA ASP A 461 -3.45 7.73 7.40
C ASP A 461 -4.44 6.58 7.07
N ASP A 462 -4.10 5.71 6.11
CA ASP A 462 -4.90 4.53 5.73
C ASP A 462 -5.14 3.60 6.93
N ALA A 463 -4.10 3.31 7.72
CA ALA A 463 -4.18 2.42 8.88
C ALA A 463 -4.96 3.04 10.06
N ILE A 464 -4.92 4.36 10.23
CA ILE A 464 -5.74 5.10 11.20
C ILE A 464 -7.21 5.11 10.75
N TYR A 465 -7.47 5.31 9.45
CA TYR A 465 -8.82 5.24 8.88
C TYR A 465 -9.44 3.83 9.02
N GLU A 466 -8.66 2.77 8.79
CA GLU A 466 -9.10 1.39 9.04
C GLU A 466 -9.34 1.10 10.52
N LEU A 467 -8.55 1.68 11.43
CA LEU A 467 -8.76 1.59 12.88
C LEU A 467 -10.06 2.29 13.32
N GLU A 468 -10.41 3.46 12.75
CA GLU A 468 -11.65 4.16 13.10
C GLU A 468 -12.89 3.61 12.37
N SER A 469 -12.73 3.00 11.19
CA SER A 469 -13.83 2.45 10.39
C SER A 469 -14.69 1.42 11.16
N PRO A 470 -16.03 1.60 11.25
CA PRO A 470 -16.93 0.60 11.82
C PRO A 470 -17.09 -0.65 10.95
N ASN A 471 -16.73 -0.56 9.65
CA ASN A 471 -16.87 -1.66 8.69
C ASN A 471 -15.63 -2.57 8.62
N GLN A 472 -14.49 -2.12 9.16
CA GLN A 472 -13.28 -2.92 9.26
C GLN A 472 -13.19 -3.58 10.65
N ASN A 473 -12.93 -4.89 10.67
CA ASN A 473 -12.91 -5.70 11.88
C ASN A 473 -11.49 -5.95 12.44
N GLY A 474 -10.46 -5.43 11.78
CA GLY A 474 -9.05 -5.65 12.15
C GLY A 474 -8.62 -7.11 12.06
N ASN A 475 -7.47 -7.44 12.64
CA ASN A 475 -7.01 -8.83 12.72
C ASN A 475 -7.80 -9.59 13.80
N GLN A 476 -8.89 -10.26 13.40
CA GLN A 476 -9.72 -11.08 14.30
C GLN A 476 -8.98 -12.27 14.93
N ASN A 477 -7.81 -12.66 14.40
CA ASN A 477 -6.97 -13.73 14.97
C ASN A 477 -5.88 -13.19 15.92
N ALA A 478 -5.80 -11.87 16.12
CA ALA A 478 -4.85 -11.28 17.07
C ALA A 478 -5.26 -11.56 18.52
N THR A 479 -4.27 -11.87 19.38
CA THR A 479 -4.43 -11.92 20.84
C THR A 479 -3.76 -10.69 21.49
N PRO A 480 -4.05 -10.38 22.76
CA PRO A 480 -3.38 -9.29 23.48
C PRO A 480 -1.85 -9.47 23.54
N GLU A 481 -1.37 -10.68 23.77
CA GLU A 481 0.06 -11.01 23.92
C GLU A 481 0.79 -10.84 22.58
N TYR A 482 0.19 -11.32 21.48
CA TYR A 482 0.71 -11.09 20.14
C TYR A 482 0.74 -9.58 19.82
N THR A 483 -0.31 -8.85 20.17
CA THR A 483 -0.39 -7.39 19.95
C THR A 483 0.68 -6.64 20.76
N LEU A 484 0.95 -7.04 22.01
CA LEU A 484 2.06 -6.51 22.81
C LEU A 484 3.42 -6.77 22.16
N SER A 485 3.62 -7.94 21.55
CA SER A 485 4.85 -8.26 20.81
C SER A 485 5.03 -7.41 19.53
N MET A 486 3.92 -7.03 18.88
CA MET A 486 3.94 -6.07 17.76
C MET A 486 4.22 -4.63 18.22
N ILE A 487 3.73 -4.23 19.40
CA ILE A 487 4.04 -2.93 19.99
C ILE A 487 5.53 -2.84 20.39
N GLU A 488 6.11 -3.94 20.91
CA GLU A 488 7.57 -4.05 21.14
C GLU A 488 8.36 -3.94 19.83
N LYS A 489 7.96 -4.66 18.78
CA LYS A 489 8.54 -4.57 17.43
C LYS A 489 8.49 -3.13 16.89
N ALA A 490 7.33 -2.48 16.91
CA ALA A 490 7.17 -1.09 16.46
C ALA A 490 8.02 -0.12 17.29
N THR A 491 8.16 -0.35 18.60
CA THR A 491 9.00 0.45 19.51
C THR A 491 10.49 0.35 19.15
N ASN A 492 10.95 -0.85 18.78
CA ASN A 492 12.33 -1.07 18.34
C ASN A 492 12.58 -0.44 16.97
N ASN A 493 11.72 -0.71 15.97
CA ASN A 493 11.83 -0.14 14.63
C ASN A 493 11.78 1.41 14.64
N ALA A 494 10.96 2.01 15.51
CA ALA A 494 10.92 3.47 15.72
C ALA A 494 12.24 4.04 16.25
N THR A 495 13.05 3.21 16.94
CA THR A 495 14.32 3.60 17.57
C THR A 495 15.48 3.40 16.61
N GLU A 496 15.47 2.31 15.84
CA GLU A 496 16.38 2.08 14.72
C GLU A 496 16.24 3.19 13.67
N PHE A 497 15.01 3.48 13.21
CA PHE A 497 14.73 4.60 12.30
C PHE A 497 15.24 5.95 12.83
N ALA A 498 15.08 6.22 14.13
CA ALA A 498 15.58 7.44 14.74
C ALA A 498 17.12 7.56 14.69
N MET A 499 17.82 6.44 14.95
CA MET A 499 19.28 6.38 14.94
C MET A 499 19.81 6.48 13.51
N THR A 500 19.29 5.70 12.57
CA THR A 500 19.68 5.74 11.16
C THR A 500 19.43 7.13 10.53
N PHE A 501 18.31 7.79 10.85
CA PHE A 501 18.06 9.15 10.37
C PHE A 501 18.94 10.20 11.05
N ASN A 502 19.32 10.02 12.33
CA ASN A 502 20.28 10.88 13.01
C ASN A 502 21.69 10.78 12.36
N LEU A 503 22.17 9.56 12.08
CA LEU A 503 23.42 9.33 11.35
C LEU A 503 23.40 9.95 9.95
N TYR A 504 22.27 9.83 9.22
CA TYR A 504 22.06 10.45 7.91
C TYR A 504 22.17 11.98 7.95
N LEU A 505 21.61 12.62 8.98
CA LEU A 505 21.72 14.07 9.17
C LEU A 505 23.12 14.51 9.62
N GLY A 506 23.86 13.66 10.34
CA GLY A 506 25.27 13.86 10.66
C GLY A 506 26.23 13.63 9.49
N GLY A 507 25.83 12.82 8.50
CA GLY A 507 26.70 12.33 7.43
C GLY A 507 27.64 11.21 7.89
N GLU A 508 27.28 10.48 8.95
CA GLU A 508 28.09 9.42 9.54
C GLU A 508 27.85 8.04 8.87
N PRO A 509 28.84 7.12 8.88
CA PRO A 509 28.69 5.78 8.30
C PRO A 509 27.51 5.00 8.90
N GLY A 510 26.70 4.37 8.03
CA GLY A 510 25.43 3.73 8.42
C GLY A 510 24.22 4.67 8.38
N GLY A 511 24.43 5.97 8.11
CA GLY A 511 23.39 6.95 7.78
C GLY A 511 23.06 7.01 6.29
N ASP A 512 23.18 5.91 5.53
CA ASP A 512 22.98 5.95 4.09
C ASP A 512 21.49 6.07 3.70
N HIS A 513 21.23 6.74 2.57
CA HIS A 513 19.87 6.98 2.05
C HIS A 513 19.05 5.68 1.92
N VAL A 514 19.71 4.58 1.56
CA VAL A 514 19.09 3.25 1.43
C VAL A 514 18.62 2.71 2.79
N ASP A 515 19.38 2.93 3.85
CA ASP A 515 19.09 2.39 5.18
C ASP A 515 18.03 3.24 5.89
N VAL A 516 18.05 4.56 5.68
CA VAL A 516 16.92 5.45 6.01
C VAL A 516 15.62 4.97 5.38
N ILE A 517 15.65 4.61 4.09
CA ILE A 517 14.46 4.14 3.35
C ILE A 517 13.96 2.78 3.89
N LYS A 518 14.86 1.85 4.24
CA LYS A 518 14.48 0.58 4.90
C LYS A 518 13.82 0.83 6.26
N ALA A 519 14.51 1.51 7.16
CA ALA A 519 14.05 1.71 8.53
C ALA A 519 12.74 2.50 8.60
N ALA A 520 12.54 3.48 7.70
CA ALA A 520 11.25 4.18 7.57
C ALA A 520 10.11 3.21 7.19
N ASN A 521 10.31 2.39 6.16
CA ASN A 521 9.30 1.42 5.70
C ASN A 521 9.03 0.33 6.74
N GLU A 522 10.04 -0.14 7.45
CA GLU A 522 9.92 -1.17 8.49
C GLU A 522 9.25 -0.66 9.75
N TYR A 523 9.48 0.61 10.14
CA TYR A 523 8.72 1.27 11.20
C TYR A 523 7.26 1.49 10.78
N ALA A 524 7.02 2.05 9.59
CA ALA A 524 5.67 2.24 9.05
C ALA A 524 4.90 0.92 8.90
N HIS A 525 5.57 -0.17 8.52
CA HIS A 525 4.94 -1.49 8.46
C HIS A 525 4.59 -2.02 9.86
N ALA A 526 5.52 -1.96 10.82
CA ALA A 526 5.28 -2.45 12.18
C ALA A 526 4.18 -1.65 12.90
N LEU A 527 4.12 -0.32 12.72
CA LEU A 527 3.08 0.50 13.31
C LEU A 527 1.70 0.24 12.66
N SER A 528 1.65 0.03 11.35
CA SER A 528 0.42 -0.39 10.64
C SER A 528 -0.08 -1.76 11.14
N GLU A 529 0.82 -2.73 11.34
CA GLU A 529 0.48 -4.02 11.98
C GLU A 529 -0.04 -3.82 13.40
N VAL A 530 0.53 -2.91 14.19
CA VAL A 530 0.02 -2.59 15.54
C VAL A 530 -1.41 -2.07 15.49
N LEU A 531 -1.73 -1.09 14.63
CA LEU A 531 -3.10 -0.54 14.56
C LEU A 531 -4.13 -1.60 14.14
N LEU A 532 -3.80 -2.43 13.14
CA LEU A 532 -4.67 -3.51 12.65
C LEU A 532 -4.92 -4.60 13.72
N ASN A 533 -3.90 -4.95 14.50
CA ASN A 533 -4.03 -5.90 15.61
C ASN A 533 -4.81 -5.30 16.78
N CYS A 534 -4.55 -4.03 17.15
CA CYS A 534 -5.29 -3.31 18.19
C CYS A 534 -6.79 -3.22 17.86
N LYS A 535 -7.14 -2.87 16.61
CA LYS A 535 -8.52 -2.92 16.12
C LYS A 535 -9.13 -4.30 16.30
N GLY A 536 -8.39 -5.36 15.97
CA GLY A 536 -8.84 -6.74 16.12
C GLY A 536 -9.16 -7.14 17.57
N ILE A 537 -8.35 -6.74 18.55
CA ILE A 537 -8.54 -7.10 19.97
C ILE A 537 -9.57 -6.23 20.72
N THR A 538 -10.12 -5.17 20.12
CA THR A 538 -11.28 -4.44 20.70
C THR A 538 -12.45 -5.36 21.07
N ARG A 539 -12.63 -6.45 20.31
CA ARG A 539 -13.61 -7.53 20.56
C ARG A 539 -13.45 -8.23 21.94
N LEU A 540 -12.31 -8.02 22.60
CA LEU A 540 -11.93 -8.62 23.89
C LEU A 540 -12.11 -7.67 25.07
N ALA A 541 -12.48 -6.40 24.82
CA ALA A 541 -12.72 -5.43 25.86
C ALA A 541 -13.97 -5.79 26.68
N ASN A 542 -13.82 -5.72 28.01
CA ASN A 542 -14.87 -6.04 28.98
C ASN A 542 -16.12 -5.15 28.80
N ASP A 543 -15.89 -3.88 28.46
CA ASP A 543 -16.91 -2.87 28.18
C ASP A 543 -16.55 -2.01 26.96
N ASP A 544 -17.56 -1.35 26.39
CA ASP A 544 -17.42 -0.55 25.19
C ASP A 544 -16.49 0.67 25.43
N THR A 545 -16.42 1.18 26.67
CA THR A 545 -15.51 2.28 27.06
C THR A 545 -14.03 1.89 27.03
N ALA A 546 -13.69 0.63 27.35
CA ALA A 546 -12.34 0.09 27.21
C ALA A 546 -11.99 -0.17 25.75
N SER A 547 -12.96 -0.56 24.91
CA SER A 547 -12.81 -0.63 23.45
C SER A 547 -12.51 0.75 22.85
N ASP A 548 -13.34 1.74 23.14
CA ASP A 548 -13.17 3.12 22.66
C ASP A 548 -11.85 3.73 23.13
N LYS A 549 -11.46 3.47 24.38
CA LYS A 549 -10.15 3.89 24.90
C LYS A 549 -9.00 3.22 24.15
N LEU A 550 -9.07 1.91 23.87
CA LEU A 550 -8.03 1.22 23.12
C LEU A 550 -7.90 1.80 21.70
N ILE A 551 -9.01 2.10 21.04
CA ILE A 551 -9.03 2.78 19.73
C ILE A 551 -8.37 4.16 19.83
N ALA A 552 -8.68 4.94 20.87
CA ALA A 552 -8.09 6.26 21.08
C ALA A 552 -6.58 6.23 21.39
N ASP A 553 -6.13 5.33 22.27
CA ASP A 553 -4.70 5.15 22.57
C ASP A 553 -3.93 4.60 21.36
N ALA A 554 -4.54 3.72 20.54
CA ALA A 554 -3.97 3.24 19.29
C ALA A 554 -3.89 4.34 18.22
N LYS A 555 -4.95 5.11 18.03
CA LYS A 555 -4.96 6.27 17.12
C LYS A 555 -3.90 7.29 17.52
N HIS A 556 -3.75 7.58 18.82
CA HIS A 556 -2.70 8.47 19.31
C HIS A 556 -1.28 7.98 18.95
N ALA A 557 -1.03 6.66 19.00
CA ALA A 557 0.24 6.09 18.52
C ALA A 557 0.43 6.21 17.00
N GLY A 558 -0.64 6.03 16.22
CA GLY A 558 -0.67 6.29 14.77
C GLY A 558 -0.37 7.75 14.43
N ASP A 559 -1.12 8.69 15.02
CA ASP A 559 -0.95 10.15 14.86
C ASP A 559 0.50 10.59 15.14
N VAL A 560 1.13 10.04 16.18
CA VAL A 560 2.52 10.37 16.54
C VAL A 560 3.52 9.76 15.56
N GLY A 561 3.32 8.52 15.10
CA GLY A 561 4.17 7.93 14.05
C GLY A 561 4.05 8.64 12.71
N LEU A 562 2.84 9.05 12.32
CA LEU A 562 2.61 9.89 11.15
C LEU A 562 3.34 11.24 11.27
N ARG A 563 3.25 11.89 12.44
CA ARG A 563 3.99 13.14 12.72
C ARG A 563 5.50 12.94 12.68
N PHE A 564 6.02 11.79 13.13
CA PHE A 564 7.44 11.46 13.05
C PHE A 564 7.95 11.55 11.60
N PHE A 565 7.28 10.88 10.65
CA PHE A 565 7.64 10.97 9.23
C PHE A 565 7.48 12.38 8.67
N LEU A 566 6.36 13.07 8.93
CA LEU A 566 6.14 14.46 8.49
C LEU A 566 7.19 15.44 9.06
N ASN A 567 7.72 15.20 10.25
CA ASN A 567 8.68 16.08 10.91
C ASN A 567 10.13 15.91 10.41
N LEU A 568 10.37 14.87 9.60
CA LEU A 568 11.66 14.58 8.98
C LEU A 568 11.71 14.88 7.47
N GLN A 569 10.62 15.37 6.88
CA GLN A 569 10.62 15.83 5.48
C GLN A 569 11.51 17.08 5.32
N SER A 570 12.26 17.13 4.22
CA SER A 570 13.33 18.10 3.98
C SER A 570 12.83 19.54 4.09
N TYR A 571 11.64 19.85 3.56
CA TYR A 571 11.06 21.21 3.65
C TYR A 571 10.77 21.68 5.09
N LYS A 572 10.60 20.78 6.07
CA LYS A 572 10.50 21.14 7.49
C LYS A 572 11.86 21.26 8.15
N LEU A 573 12.77 20.34 7.83
CA LEU A 573 14.15 20.38 8.32
C LEU A 573 14.88 21.65 7.85
N ASP A 574 14.59 22.13 6.63
CA ASP A 574 15.19 23.34 6.08
C ASP A 574 14.77 24.63 6.77
N LEU A 575 13.63 24.63 7.49
CA LEU A 575 13.21 25.75 8.35
C LEU A 575 13.98 25.79 9.70
N ILE A 576 14.80 24.79 10.00
CA ILE A 576 15.43 24.59 11.31
C ILE A 576 16.96 24.72 11.19
N PRO A 577 17.65 25.41 12.14
CA PRO A 577 19.10 25.50 12.17
C PRO A 577 19.78 24.13 12.13
N GLN A 578 20.84 23.99 11.34
CA GLN A 578 21.48 22.70 11.07
C GLN A 578 21.98 21.99 12.35
N SER A 579 22.41 22.75 13.36
CA SER A 579 22.81 22.24 14.69
C SER A 579 21.68 21.59 15.50
N GLN A 580 20.42 21.84 15.18
CA GLN A 580 19.25 21.28 15.87
C GLN A 580 18.58 20.15 15.08
N ARG A 581 18.92 19.95 13.80
CA ARG A 581 18.27 18.95 12.94
C ARG A 581 18.47 17.53 13.45
N THR A 582 19.65 17.21 13.96
CA THR A 582 20.02 15.89 14.50
C THR A 582 19.23 15.49 15.76
N GLU A 583 18.70 16.44 16.54
CA GLU A 583 17.87 16.15 17.72
C GLU A 583 16.43 15.74 17.35
N ILE A 584 15.94 16.11 16.16
CA ILE A 584 14.54 15.92 15.75
C ILE A 584 14.16 14.43 15.67
N PRO A 585 14.94 13.51 15.05
CA PRO A 585 14.62 12.09 15.05
C PRO A 585 14.49 11.50 16.46
N LEU A 586 15.40 11.89 17.36
CA LEU A 586 15.41 11.40 18.75
C LEU A 586 14.20 11.93 19.54
N ARG A 587 13.82 13.20 19.35
CA ARG A 587 12.63 13.75 20.04
C ARG A 587 11.34 13.06 19.58
N ASN A 588 11.15 12.88 18.27
CA ASN A 588 9.98 12.18 17.74
C ASN A 588 9.97 10.70 18.15
N ASN A 589 11.13 10.06 18.30
CA ASN A 589 11.22 8.72 18.91
C ASN A 589 10.71 8.69 20.35
N VAL A 590 11.12 9.63 21.21
CA VAL A 590 10.64 9.70 22.60
C VAL A 590 9.13 9.91 22.64
N GLU A 591 8.58 10.77 21.78
CA GLU A 591 7.13 10.98 21.63
C GLU A 591 6.43 9.67 21.19
N ALA A 592 6.94 8.98 20.17
CA ALA A 592 6.39 7.72 19.64
C ALA A 592 6.45 6.57 20.66
N ARG A 593 7.58 6.43 21.36
CA ARG A 593 7.73 5.44 22.44
C ARG A 593 6.78 5.72 23.60
N GLY A 594 6.56 7.00 23.93
CA GLY A 594 5.56 7.40 24.92
C GLY A 594 4.13 6.98 24.55
N ALA A 595 3.72 7.20 23.30
CA ALA A 595 2.41 6.76 22.81
C ALA A 595 2.28 5.22 22.76
N LEU A 596 3.29 4.51 22.26
CA LEU A 596 3.34 3.05 22.26
C LEU A 596 3.38 2.44 23.67
N THR A 597 3.91 3.15 24.68
CA THR A 597 3.88 2.73 26.09
C THR A 597 2.46 2.84 26.66
N LYS A 598 1.73 3.93 26.42
CA LYS A 598 0.30 4.04 26.79
C LYS A 598 -0.55 2.94 26.15
N LEU A 599 -0.29 2.65 24.86
CA LEU A 599 -0.95 1.56 24.15
C LEU A 599 -0.60 0.19 24.75
N THR A 600 0.66 -0.02 25.13
CA THR A 600 1.09 -1.22 25.90
C THR A 600 0.28 -1.35 27.19
N GLU A 601 0.13 -0.27 27.96
CA GLU A 601 -0.68 -0.27 29.20
C GLU A 601 -2.18 -0.50 28.95
N ALA A 602 -2.72 -0.16 27.78
CA ALA A 602 -4.10 -0.47 27.41
C ALA A 602 -4.26 -1.96 27.08
N VAL A 603 -3.36 -2.54 26.28
CA VAL A 603 -3.41 -3.95 25.88
C VAL A 603 -3.05 -4.90 27.03
N ASP A 604 -2.13 -4.53 27.93
CA ASP A 604 -1.76 -5.32 29.13
C ASP A 604 -2.90 -5.47 30.15
N LYS A 605 -4.01 -4.72 29.99
CA LYS A 605 -5.26 -4.88 30.76
C LYS A 605 -6.24 -5.87 30.11
N LEU A 606 -6.01 -6.27 28.85
CA LEU A 606 -6.78 -7.26 28.11
C LEU A 606 -6.13 -8.66 28.12
N VAL A 607 -4.84 -8.75 28.49
CA VAL A 607 -4.17 -10.02 28.81
C VAL A 607 -4.86 -10.63 30.04
N PRO A 608 -5.37 -11.88 29.98
CA PRO A 608 -5.96 -12.55 31.14
C PRO A 608 -4.92 -12.69 32.26
N LYS A 609 -5.19 -12.14 33.45
CA LYS A 609 -4.22 -12.16 34.56
C LYS A 609 -4.38 -13.41 35.42
N GLY A 610 -4.35 -14.56 34.73
CA GLY A 610 -4.32 -15.90 35.30
C GLY A 610 -3.33 -15.97 36.46
N LYS A 611 -3.87 -16.26 37.64
CA LYS A 611 -3.28 -16.20 38.99
C LYS A 611 -1.76 -15.94 39.04
N ALA A 612 -1.35 -14.67 38.90
CA ALA A 612 0.05 -14.22 38.91
C ALA A 612 0.82 -14.43 40.24
N GLY A 613 0.21 -15.11 41.22
CA GLY A 613 0.89 -15.68 42.39
C GLY A 613 1.55 -17.04 42.11
N THR A 614 1.10 -17.80 41.11
CA THR A 614 1.69 -19.09 40.75
C THR A 614 2.92 -18.89 39.86
N ARG A 615 4.02 -18.47 40.49
CA ARG A 615 5.36 -18.72 39.94
C ARG A 615 5.60 -20.24 39.96
N THR A 616 5.15 -20.94 38.94
CA THR A 616 5.53 -22.34 38.70
C THR A 616 7.05 -22.39 38.58
N ASN A 617 7.72 -23.11 39.47
CA ASN A 617 9.19 -23.19 39.51
C ASN A 617 9.78 -24.12 38.42
N GLY A 618 9.18 -24.14 37.23
CA GLY A 618 9.83 -24.64 36.02
C GLY A 618 10.49 -23.47 35.30
N ASP A 619 11.61 -23.69 34.60
CA ASP A 619 12.15 -22.62 33.77
C ASP A 619 11.23 -22.43 32.55
N LEU A 620 11.03 -21.16 32.15
CA LEU A 620 10.10 -20.80 31.07
C LEU A 620 10.51 -21.46 29.74
N GLY A 621 11.81 -21.69 29.54
CA GLY A 621 12.32 -22.38 28.36
C GLY A 621 11.90 -23.84 28.26
N ASP A 622 11.86 -24.55 29.40
CA ASP A 622 11.49 -25.97 29.47
C ASP A 622 9.99 -26.13 29.15
N MET A 623 9.18 -25.15 29.59
CA MET A 623 7.75 -25.11 29.33
C MET A 623 7.43 -25.00 27.82
N VAL A 624 8.18 -24.22 27.03
CA VAL A 624 7.93 -24.11 25.58
C VAL A 624 8.15 -25.44 24.88
N GLU A 625 9.25 -26.12 25.20
CA GLU A 625 9.58 -27.40 24.58
C GLU A 625 8.62 -28.50 25.02
N GLN A 626 8.24 -28.52 26.31
CA GLN A 626 7.21 -29.42 26.84
C GLN A 626 5.83 -29.21 26.17
N GLU A 627 5.42 -27.97 25.92
CA GLU A 627 4.11 -27.64 25.32
C GLU A 627 4.09 -27.88 23.80
N MET A 628 5.19 -27.60 23.07
CA MET A 628 5.32 -27.96 21.65
C MET A 628 5.35 -29.48 21.45
N LEU A 629 6.06 -30.22 22.31
CA LEU A 629 5.99 -31.69 22.37
C LEU A 629 4.63 -32.19 22.87
N GLY A 630 3.89 -31.39 23.65
CA GLY A 630 2.51 -31.65 24.05
C GLY A 630 1.55 -31.57 22.85
N ALA A 631 1.61 -30.47 22.09
CA ALA A 631 0.84 -30.27 20.87
C ALA A 631 1.13 -31.36 19.83
N ALA A 632 2.41 -31.69 19.59
CA ALA A 632 2.80 -32.77 18.68
C ALA A 632 2.16 -34.12 19.07
N ARG A 633 2.27 -34.53 20.33
CA ARG A 633 1.65 -35.77 20.83
C ARG A 633 0.12 -35.74 20.79
N ALA A 634 -0.49 -34.58 21.02
CA ALA A 634 -1.93 -34.41 20.87
C ALA A 634 -2.36 -34.65 19.41
N ILE A 635 -1.63 -34.10 18.43
CA ILE A 635 -1.89 -34.30 17.00
C ILE A 635 -1.66 -35.76 16.58
N GLU A 636 -0.64 -36.43 17.12
CA GLU A 636 -0.43 -37.87 16.88
C GLU A 636 -1.59 -38.73 17.42
N ALA A 637 -2.02 -38.49 18.66
CA ALA A 637 -3.17 -39.18 19.26
C ALA A 637 -4.47 -38.88 18.48
N ALA A 638 -4.65 -37.64 18.03
CA ALA A 638 -5.75 -37.22 17.19
C ALA A 638 -5.73 -37.94 15.81
N THR A 639 -4.55 -38.10 15.20
CA THR A 639 -4.35 -38.87 13.95
C THR A 639 -4.70 -40.35 14.15
N GLN A 640 -4.29 -40.96 15.26
CA GLN A 640 -4.63 -42.34 15.61
C GLN A 640 -6.15 -42.50 15.83
N ARG A 641 -6.80 -41.53 16.47
CA ARG A 641 -8.26 -41.52 16.68
C ARG A 641 -9.03 -41.41 15.35
N LEU A 642 -8.57 -40.56 14.41
CA LEU A 642 -9.11 -40.53 13.04
C LEU A 642 -8.94 -41.86 12.30
N GLN A 643 -7.78 -42.51 12.43
CA GLN A 643 -7.54 -43.82 11.79
C GLN A 643 -8.50 -44.89 12.34
N GLN A 644 -8.71 -44.92 13.66
CA GLN A 644 -9.70 -45.80 14.30
C GLN A 644 -11.14 -45.54 13.84
N LEU A 645 -11.48 -44.31 13.45
CA LEU A 645 -12.79 -43.96 12.88
C LEU A 645 -12.93 -44.34 11.40
N ILE A 646 -11.83 -44.31 10.62
CA ILE A 646 -11.78 -44.83 9.24
C ILE A 646 -11.95 -46.35 9.23
N ASP A 647 -11.27 -47.05 10.14
CA ASP A 647 -11.28 -48.51 10.23
C ASP A 647 -12.53 -49.07 10.95
N ARG A 648 -13.42 -48.19 11.44
CA ARG A 648 -14.65 -48.56 12.17
C ARG A 648 -15.68 -49.16 11.21
N PRO A 649 -16.24 -50.35 11.51
CA PRO A 649 -17.30 -50.93 10.70
C PRO A 649 -18.54 -50.02 10.72
N ARG A 650 -19.03 -49.66 9.53
CA ARG A 650 -20.07 -48.64 9.34
C ARG A 650 -21.46 -49.22 9.55
N ASP A 651 -22.32 -48.49 10.24
CA ASP A 651 -23.70 -48.90 10.48
C ASP A 651 -24.58 -48.62 9.23
N ALA A 652 -24.47 -49.52 8.25
CA ALA A 652 -25.24 -49.49 7.00
C ALA A 652 -26.75 -49.71 7.21
N SER A 653 -27.23 -49.90 8.46
CA SER A 653 -28.66 -49.89 8.79
C SER A 653 -29.21 -48.50 9.10
N ARG A 654 -28.32 -47.53 9.39
CA ARG A 654 -28.67 -46.20 9.92
C ARG A 654 -28.45 -45.06 8.92
N PHE A 655 -27.59 -45.24 7.92
CA PHE A 655 -27.14 -44.19 7.00
C PHE A 655 -27.33 -44.59 5.53
N SER A 656 -27.68 -43.63 4.67
CA SER A 656 -27.78 -43.81 3.22
C SER A 656 -26.42 -44.09 2.59
N ALA A 657 -26.41 -44.71 1.40
CA ALA A 657 -25.20 -44.83 0.58
C ALA A 657 -24.57 -43.46 0.25
N VAL A 658 -25.39 -42.39 0.17
CA VAL A 658 -24.92 -41.01 -0.01
C VAL A 658 -24.25 -40.51 1.26
N ASP A 659 -24.87 -40.70 2.43
CA ASP A 659 -24.32 -40.27 3.73
C ASP A 659 -22.99 -40.98 4.03
N LEU A 660 -22.90 -42.27 3.69
CA LEU A 660 -21.66 -43.05 3.81
C LEU A 660 -20.55 -42.53 2.89
N GLN A 661 -20.87 -42.03 1.69
CA GLN A 661 -19.91 -41.34 0.81
C GLN A 661 -19.51 -39.96 1.35
N VAL A 662 -20.44 -39.24 1.98
CA VAL A 662 -20.19 -37.97 2.67
C VAL A 662 -19.21 -38.17 3.82
N HIS A 663 -19.46 -39.17 4.69
CA HIS A 663 -18.60 -39.52 5.82
C HIS A 663 -17.17 -39.85 5.38
N ASP A 664 -16.99 -40.57 4.27
CA ASP A 664 -15.67 -40.88 3.71
C ASP A 664 -14.92 -39.62 3.23
N SER A 665 -15.63 -38.70 2.57
CA SER A 665 -15.03 -37.43 2.15
C SER A 665 -14.58 -36.57 3.34
N ILE A 666 -15.38 -36.57 4.42
CA ILE A 666 -15.09 -35.87 5.68
C ILE A 666 -13.87 -36.48 6.38
N LEU A 667 -13.82 -37.81 6.53
CA LEU A 667 -12.68 -38.50 7.14
C LEU A 667 -11.38 -38.28 6.35
N ALA A 668 -11.43 -38.40 5.02
CA ALA A 668 -10.27 -38.17 4.17
C ALA A 668 -9.75 -36.72 4.27
N ALA A 669 -10.65 -35.74 4.31
CA ALA A 669 -10.29 -34.33 4.45
C ALA A 669 -9.79 -33.99 5.87
N ALA A 670 -10.41 -34.53 6.93
CA ALA A 670 -9.92 -34.38 8.30
C ALA A 670 -8.54 -35.01 8.49
N MET A 671 -8.30 -36.20 7.92
CA MET A 671 -6.99 -36.85 7.90
C MET A 671 -5.94 -36.01 7.14
N ALA A 672 -6.30 -35.41 5.99
CA ALA A 672 -5.42 -34.51 5.25
C ALA A 672 -5.06 -33.24 6.06
N ILE A 673 -6.04 -32.65 6.76
CA ILE A 673 -5.83 -31.51 7.66
C ILE A 673 -4.86 -31.91 8.79
N THR A 674 -5.15 -32.97 9.55
CA THR A 674 -4.33 -33.37 10.70
C THR A 674 -2.89 -33.73 10.31
N ASN A 675 -2.68 -34.40 9.16
CA ASN A 675 -1.34 -34.63 8.62
C ASN A 675 -0.60 -33.33 8.25
N ALA A 676 -1.31 -32.31 7.75
CA ALA A 676 -0.71 -31.00 7.48
C ALA A 676 -0.37 -30.26 8.79
N ILE A 677 -1.19 -30.38 9.84
CA ILE A 677 -0.91 -29.78 11.16
C ILE A 677 0.29 -30.46 11.85
N GLY A 678 0.45 -31.78 11.71
CA GLY A 678 1.66 -32.46 12.20
C GLY A 678 2.95 -31.90 11.59
N ARG A 679 2.93 -31.62 10.27
CA ARG A 679 4.03 -30.94 9.57
C ARG A 679 4.19 -29.48 9.97
N LEU A 680 3.09 -28.78 10.28
CA LEU A 680 3.10 -27.42 10.80
C LEU A 680 3.83 -27.33 12.15
N ILE A 681 3.46 -28.16 13.13
CA ILE A 681 4.11 -28.17 14.44
C ILE A 681 5.58 -28.57 14.33
N GLN A 682 5.94 -29.56 13.49
CA GLN A 682 7.34 -29.88 13.23
C GLN A 682 8.12 -28.65 12.71
N ALA A 683 7.61 -27.96 11.69
CA ALA A 683 8.26 -26.77 11.13
C ALA A 683 8.28 -25.58 12.11
N ALA A 684 7.28 -25.46 12.99
CA ALA A 684 7.24 -24.44 14.03
C ALA A 684 8.31 -24.69 15.11
N THR A 685 8.50 -25.95 15.54
CA THR A 685 9.59 -26.33 16.46
C THR A 685 10.96 -26.11 15.81
N GLU A 686 11.15 -26.46 14.54
CA GLU A 686 12.39 -26.17 13.81
C GLU A 686 12.67 -24.66 13.73
N SER A 687 11.64 -23.85 13.45
CA SER A 687 11.75 -22.38 13.39
C SER A 687 12.07 -21.76 14.76
N GLN A 688 11.39 -22.19 15.81
CA GLN A 688 11.67 -21.83 17.20
C GLN A 688 13.14 -22.15 17.57
N GLN A 689 13.62 -23.35 17.23
CA GLN A 689 15.00 -23.76 17.50
C GLN A 689 16.02 -22.89 16.73
N GLU A 690 15.74 -22.55 15.46
CA GLU A 690 16.57 -21.64 14.67
C GLU A 690 16.63 -20.23 15.29
N ILE A 691 15.46 -19.65 15.64
CA ILE A 691 15.33 -18.34 16.29
C ILE A 691 16.14 -18.27 17.58
N VAL A 692 16.05 -19.30 18.42
CA VAL A 692 16.78 -19.38 19.69
C VAL A 692 18.28 -19.55 19.46
N ALA A 693 18.68 -20.41 18.52
CA ALA A 693 20.08 -20.65 18.19
C ALA A 693 20.79 -19.39 17.67
N GLN A 694 20.10 -18.59 16.84
CA GLN A 694 20.60 -17.31 16.33
C GLN A 694 20.53 -16.20 17.41
N GLY A 695 19.39 -16.06 18.10
CA GLY A 695 19.09 -14.92 18.97
C GLY A 695 19.67 -14.97 20.39
N ARG A 696 20.12 -16.14 20.88
CA ARG A 696 20.68 -16.28 22.24
C ARG A 696 22.10 -15.74 22.39
N GLY A 697 22.90 -15.75 21.33
CA GLY A 697 24.34 -15.43 21.40
C GLY A 697 25.07 -16.30 22.44
N SER A 698 25.66 -15.65 23.45
CA SER A 698 26.32 -16.33 24.58
C SER A 698 25.38 -16.79 25.70
N SER A 699 24.09 -16.39 25.70
CA SER A 699 23.13 -16.79 26.73
C SER A 699 22.65 -18.23 26.57
N THR A 700 22.11 -18.80 27.66
CA THR A 700 21.42 -20.11 27.60
C THR A 700 20.06 -19.98 26.91
N THR A 701 19.54 -21.10 26.43
CA THR A 701 18.18 -21.21 25.86
C THR A 701 17.12 -20.68 26.82
N GLN A 702 17.15 -21.10 28.08
CA GLN A 702 16.27 -20.64 29.15
C GLN A 702 16.34 -19.11 29.36
N GLN A 703 17.56 -18.53 29.39
CA GLN A 703 17.75 -17.08 29.49
C GLN A 703 17.17 -16.32 28.30
N PHE A 704 17.25 -16.88 27.08
CA PHE A 704 16.69 -16.27 25.88
C PHE A 704 15.15 -16.19 25.93
N TYR A 705 14.48 -17.28 26.32
CA TYR A 705 13.02 -17.29 26.48
C TYR A 705 12.58 -16.34 27.60
N LYS A 706 13.24 -16.40 28.77
CA LYS A 706 12.95 -15.53 29.91
C LYS A 706 13.13 -14.03 29.59
N ARG A 707 14.07 -13.68 28.71
CA ARG A 707 14.23 -12.31 28.17
C ARG A 707 13.12 -11.93 27.20
N ASN A 708 12.57 -12.88 26.45
CA ASN A 708 11.50 -12.69 25.47
C ASN A 708 10.16 -13.26 25.98
N ASN A 709 9.81 -13.02 27.26
CA ASN A 709 8.69 -13.69 27.94
C ASN A 709 7.37 -13.62 27.15
N ARG A 710 6.95 -12.42 26.72
CA ARG A 710 5.69 -12.20 25.95
C ARG A 710 5.63 -12.95 24.63
N TRP A 711 6.75 -13.07 23.91
CA TRP A 711 6.84 -13.88 22.68
C TRP A 711 6.74 -15.37 23.00
N THR A 712 7.37 -15.79 24.10
CA THR A 712 7.36 -17.18 24.58
C THR A 712 5.94 -17.61 24.99
N GLU A 713 5.25 -16.78 25.77
CA GLU A 713 3.85 -16.97 26.15
C GLU A 713 2.91 -17.02 24.94
N GLY A 714 3.09 -16.11 23.97
CA GLY A 714 2.33 -16.10 22.72
C GLY A 714 2.54 -17.35 21.86
N LEU A 715 3.77 -17.90 21.82
CA LEU A 715 4.08 -19.14 21.10
C LEU A 715 3.43 -20.36 21.77
N ILE A 716 3.48 -20.44 23.11
CA ILE A 716 2.80 -21.50 23.90
C ILE A 716 1.27 -21.42 23.69
N SER A 717 0.69 -20.23 23.77
CA SER A 717 -0.75 -20.00 23.53
C SER A 717 -1.17 -20.48 22.14
N ALA A 718 -0.42 -20.11 21.09
CA ALA A 718 -0.73 -20.54 19.74
C ALA A 718 -0.58 -22.05 19.52
N ALA A 719 0.42 -22.69 20.13
CA ALA A 719 0.58 -24.14 20.09
C ALA A 719 -0.59 -24.88 20.76
N LYS A 720 -1.07 -24.37 21.90
CA LYS A 720 -2.28 -24.88 22.59
C LYS A 720 -3.53 -24.71 21.76
N ALA A 721 -3.72 -23.53 21.14
CA ALA A 721 -4.85 -23.29 20.25
C ALA A 721 -4.89 -24.27 19.07
N VAL A 722 -3.73 -24.56 18.45
CA VAL A 722 -3.63 -25.55 17.37
C VAL A 722 -3.96 -26.97 17.85
N ALA A 723 -3.47 -27.37 19.02
CA ALA A 723 -3.77 -28.69 19.60
C ALA A 723 -5.27 -28.84 19.96
N PHE A 724 -5.86 -27.81 20.57
CA PHE A 724 -7.29 -27.76 20.89
C PHE A 724 -8.16 -27.82 19.62
N ALA A 725 -7.89 -26.96 18.64
CA ALA A 725 -8.65 -26.93 17.40
C ALA A 725 -8.54 -28.25 16.60
N THR A 726 -7.39 -28.93 16.65
CA THR A 726 -7.21 -30.26 16.05
C THR A 726 -8.11 -31.31 16.70
N ASN A 727 -8.18 -31.33 18.04
CA ASN A 727 -9.10 -32.23 18.76
C ASN A 727 -10.56 -31.89 18.46
N LEU A 728 -10.94 -30.61 18.50
CA LEU A 728 -12.30 -30.14 18.21
C LEU A 728 -12.75 -30.50 16.79
N LEU A 729 -11.86 -30.44 15.79
CA LEU A 729 -12.14 -30.89 14.41
C LEU A 729 -12.51 -32.38 14.37
N ILE A 730 -11.82 -33.21 15.16
CA ILE A 730 -11.97 -34.66 15.13
C ILE A 730 -13.18 -35.11 15.96
N GLU A 731 -13.46 -34.44 17.07
CA GLU A 731 -14.69 -34.64 17.83
C GLU A 731 -15.92 -34.15 17.04
N SER A 732 -15.80 -33.07 16.26
CA SER A 732 -16.82 -32.66 15.29
C SER A 732 -17.00 -33.69 14.16
N ALA A 733 -15.92 -34.33 13.69
CA ALA A 733 -16.00 -35.36 12.65
C ALA A 733 -16.66 -36.66 13.14
N ASP A 734 -16.23 -37.21 14.29
CA ASP A 734 -16.92 -38.35 14.96
C ASP A 734 -18.37 -37.97 15.31
N GLY A 735 -18.59 -36.71 15.69
CA GLY A 735 -19.91 -36.12 15.91
C GLY A 735 -20.83 -36.20 14.69
N VAL A 736 -20.34 -35.79 13.52
CA VAL A 736 -21.10 -35.90 12.25
C VAL A 736 -21.31 -37.37 11.89
N LEU A 737 -20.26 -38.20 11.95
CA LEU A 737 -20.35 -39.63 11.61
C LEU A 737 -21.29 -40.43 12.52
N SER A 738 -21.50 -39.97 13.76
CA SER A 738 -22.46 -40.56 14.71
C SER A 738 -23.88 -39.96 14.60
N GLY A 739 -24.08 -38.93 13.77
CA GLY A 739 -25.35 -38.20 13.66
C GLY A 739 -25.67 -37.32 14.88
N THR A 740 -24.67 -36.95 15.68
CA THR A 740 -24.83 -36.11 16.88
C THR A 740 -24.47 -34.64 16.66
N HIS A 741 -23.65 -34.35 15.64
CA HIS A 741 -23.22 -33.01 15.25
C HIS A 741 -23.57 -32.70 13.80
N SER A 742 -23.68 -31.42 13.46
CA SER A 742 -24.06 -30.96 12.12
C SER A 742 -22.85 -30.62 11.23
N LEU A 743 -23.08 -30.59 9.91
CA LEU A 743 -22.08 -30.21 8.91
C LEU A 743 -21.54 -28.78 9.11
N GLU A 744 -22.36 -27.89 9.65
CA GLU A 744 -22.01 -26.50 9.97
C GLU A 744 -21.05 -26.43 11.16
N GLN A 745 -21.20 -27.31 12.16
CA GLN A 745 -20.28 -27.40 13.30
C GLN A 745 -18.88 -27.86 12.84
N LEU A 746 -18.82 -28.83 11.92
CA LEU A 746 -17.58 -29.26 11.27
C LEU A 746 -16.92 -28.12 10.46
N ILE A 747 -17.73 -27.30 9.77
CA ILE A 747 -17.23 -26.06 9.12
C ILE A 747 -16.64 -25.10 10.15
N VAL A 748 -17.29 -24.89 11.30
CA VAL A 748 -16.75 -24.00 12.36
C VAL A 748 -15.42 -24.52 12.89
N ALA A 749 -15.33 -25.81 13.25
CA ALA A 749 -14.08 -26.41 13.75
C ALA A 749 -12.94 -26.35 12.72
N SER A 750 -13.24 -26.53 11.43
CA SER A 750 -12.23 -26.37 10.36
C SER A 750 -11.75 -24.94 10.17
N ASN A 751 -12.60 -23.92 10.42
CA ASN A 751 -12.17 -22.53 10.42
C ASN A 751 -11.34 -22.19 11.67
N GLU A 752 -11.65 -22.78 12.83
CA GLU A 752 -10.88 -22.61 14.06
C GLU A 752 -9.44 -23.14 13.90
N VAL A 753 -9.28 -24.31 13.28
CA VAL A 753 -7.96 -24.86 12.89
C VAL A 753 -7.16 -23.89 12.00
N ALA A 754 -7.81 -23.27 11.02
CA ALA A 754 -7.16 -22.29 10.15
C ALA A 754 -6.80 -21.00 10.91
N GLY A 755 -7.63 -20.58 11.88
CA GLY A 755 -7.38 -19.45 12.77
C GLY A 755 -6.16 -19.66 13.66
N ALA A 756 -6.12 -20.77 14.40
CA ALA A 756 -5.01 -21.16 15.26
C ALA A 756 -3.71 -21.37 14.47
N THR A 757 -3.80 -21.95 13.27
CA THR A 757 -2.66 -22.06 12.34
C THR A 757 -2.07 -20.70 11.98
N ALA A 758 -2.92 -19.72 11.67
CA ALA A 758 -2.48 -18.35 11.37
C ALA A 758 -1.86 -17.66 12.60
N GLN A 759 -2.42 -17.87 13.80
CA GLN A 759 -1.87 -17.37 15.06
C GLN A 759 -0.46 -17.93 15.32
N LEU A 760 -0.24 -19.22 15.08
CA LEU A 760 1.07 -19.85 15.28
C LEU A 760 2.14 -19.31 14.32
N VAL A 761 1.82 -19.19 13.02
CA VAL A 761 2.74 -18.57 12.05
C VAL A 761 3.05 -17.13 12.43
N ALA A 762 2.03 -16.36 12.86
CA ALA A 762 2.22 -14.98 13.30
C ALA A 762 3.14 -14.88 14.52
N ALA A 763 3.01 -15.78 15.49
CA ALA A 763 3.86 -15.85 16.68
C ALA A 763 5.32 -16.24 16.36
N SER A 764 5.56 -17.22 15.48
CA SER A 764 6.92 -17.58 15.02
C SER A 764 7.58 -16.41 14.28
N ARG A 765 6.84 -15.73 13.38
CA ARG A 765 7.33 -14.65 12.52
C ARG A 765 7.85 -13.41 13.29
N VAL A 766 7.49 -13.23 14.57
CA VAL A 766 7.88 -12.06 15.39
C VAL A 766 9.39 -11.94 15.61
N LYS A 767 10.09 -13.08 15.72
CA LYS A 767 11.53 -13.15 16.03
C LYS A 767 12.33 -13.95 14.98
N ALA A 768 11.68 -14.36 13.88
CA ALA A 768 12.32 -15.00 12.74
C ALA A 768 13.28 -14.05 12.01
N SER A 769 14.41 -14.58 11.53
CA SER A 769 15.36 -13.81 10.73
C SER A 769 14.91 -13.68 9.27
N LEU A 770 15.32 -12.57 8.64
CA LEU A 770 15.04 -12.33 7.22
C LEU A 770 15.75 -13.41 6.37
N MET A 771 14.98 -14.11 5.53
CA MET A 771 15.41 -15.29 4.75
C MET A 771 15.67 -16.58 5.59
N SER A 772 15.00 -16.75 6.73
CA SER A 772 15.00 -18.00 7.50
C SER A 772 14.29 -19.14 6.75
N LYS A 773 15.02 -20.24 6.48
CA LYS A 773 14.50 -21.40 5.74
C LYS A 773 13.47 -22.22 6.52
N THR A 774 13.56 -22.21 7.85
CA THR A 774 12.56 -22.88 8.70
C THR A 774 11.26 -22.08 8.75
N GLN A 775 11.31 -20.75 8.72
CA GLN A 775 10.13 -19.89 8.53
C GLN A 775 9.47 -20.14 7.15
N ASP A 776 10.25 -20.24 6.07
CA ASP A 776 9.70 -20.59 4.74
C ASP A 776 8.97 -21.95 4.76
N ARG A 777 9.57 -22.96 5.41
CA ARG A 777 8.97 -24.30 5.58
C ARG A 777 7.69 -24.25 6.43
N LEU A 778 7.67 -23.45 7.49
CA LEU A 778 6.50 -23.23 8.33
C LEU A 778 5.36 -22.56 7.56
N GLU A 779 5.64 -21.54 6.76
CA GLU A 779 4.64 -20.88 5.93
C GLU A 779 4.09 -21.79 4.83
N LEU A 780 4.92 -22.68 4.24
CA LEU A 780 4.46 -23.71 3.31
C LEU A 780 3.54 -24.75 3.99
N ALA A 781 3.87 -25.19 5.20
CA ALA A 781 3.01 -26.08 5.98
C ALA A 781 1.67 -25.41 6.34
N ALA A 782 1.68 -24.14 6.74
CA ALA A 782 0.47 -23.37 7.04
C ALA A 782 -0.43 -23.13 5.82
N LYS A 783 0.16 -22.89 4.64
CA LYS A 783 -0.56 -22.85 3.36
C LYS A 783 -1.25 -24.18 3.09
N ALA A 784 -0.57 -25.31 3.28
CA ALA A 784 -1.17 -26.64 3.12
C ALA A 784 -2.33 -26.92 4.11
N VAL A 785 -2.20 -26.58 5.40
CA VAL A 785 -3.31 -26.68 6.38
C VAL A 785 -4.50 -25.82 5.94
N THR A 786 -4.23 -24.57 5.53
CA THR A 786 -5.25 -23.62 5.09
C THR A 786 -5.99 -24.10 3.83
N GLU A 787 -5.28 -24.71 2.89
CA GLU A 787 -5.85 -25.30 1.67
C GLU A 787 -6.67 -26.55 1.98
N ALA A 788 -6.21 -27.42 2.87
CA ALA A 788 -6.97 -28.59 3.32
C ALA A 788 -8.27 -28.20 4.05
N CYS A 789 -8.23 -27.18 4.91
CA CYS A 789 -9.44 -26.63 5.56
C CYS A 789 -10.41 -26.02 4.53
N LYS A 790 -9.89 -25.24 3.56
CA LYS A 790 -10.71 -24.70 2.44
C LYS A 790 -11.31 -25.80 1.56
N ALA A 791 -10.61 -26.92 1.38
CA ALA A 791 -11.11 -28.08 0.64
C ALA A 791 -12.27 -28.76 1.40
N LEU A 792 -12.10 -29.03 2.69
CA LEU A 792 -13.17 -29.57 3.55
C LEU A 792 -14.41 -28.67 3.53
N VAL A 793 -14.25 -27.37 3.81
CA VAL A 793 -15.37 -26.40 3.81
C VAL A 793 -16.06 -26.31 2.45
N ARG A 794 -15.33 -26.46 1.34
CA ARG A 794 -15.92 -26.51 -0.01
C ARG A 794 -16.69 -27.82 -0.25
N GLN A 795 -16.15 -28.96 0.16
CA GLN A 795 -16.81 -30.26 0.04
C GLN A 795 -18.12 -30.29 0.85
N VAL A 796 -18.05 -29.90 2.14
CA VAL A 796 -19.22 -29.86 3.02
C VAL A 796 -20.31 -28.94 2.46
N LYS A 797 -19.98 -27.73 1.99
CA LYS A 797 -20.96 -26.84 1.36
C LYS A 797 -21.58 -27.42 0.09
N ALA A 798 -20.83 -28.16 -0.72
CA ALA A 798 -21.35 -28.83 -1.90
C ALA A 798 -22.25 -30.05 -1.56
N ILE A 799 -22.12 -30.60 -0.36
CA ILE A 799 -22.98 -31.66 0.17
C ILE A 799 -24.29 -31.04 0.70
N THR A 800 -24.21 -30.01 1.55
CA THR A 800 -25.39 -29.29 2.04
C THR A 800 -26.22 -28.69 0.89
N ALA A 801 -25.57 -28.15 -0.15
CA ALA A 801 -26.28 -27.64 -1.33
C ALA A 801 -27.12 -28.73 -2.04
N LYS A 802 -26.58 -29.94 -2.18
CA LYS A 802 -27.31 -31.08 -2.78
C LYS A 802 -28.46 -31.61 -1.93
N GLN A 803 -28.37 -31.44 -0.61
CA GLN A 803 -29.49 -31.76 0.29
C GLN A 803 -30.63 -30.75 0.09
N ILE A 804 -30.31 -29.46 -0.07
CA ILE A 804 -31.30 -28.41 -0.35
C ILE A 804 -31.90 -28.55 -1.76
N GLU A 805 -31.10 -28.91 -2.77
CA GLU A 805 -31.58 -29.19 -4.14
C GLU A 805 -32.54 -30.40 -4.20
N ALA A 806 -32.55 -31.28 -3.19
CA ALA A 806 -33.49 -32.40 -3.10
C ALA A 806 -34.86 -32.02 -2.51
N GLU A 807 -35.01 -30.82 -1.95
CA GLU A 807 -36.26 -30.28 -1.39
C GLU A 807 -36.96 -29.27 -2.33
N ASP A 808 -36.64 -29.28 -3.63
CA ASP A 808 -37.21 -28.35 -4.61
C ASP A 808 -38.72 -28.60 -4.85
N VAL A 809 -39.55 -27.79 -4.21
CA VAL A 809 -41.01 -27.81 -4.35
C VAL A 809 -41.42 -27.16 -5.67
N ASP A 810 -42.20 -27.85 -6.51
CA ASP A 810 -42.73 -27.24 -7.73
C ASP A 810 -43.84 -26.21 -7.45
N TYR A 811 -43.41 -24.97 -7.21
CA TYR A 811 -44.28 -23.82 -7.02
C TYR A 811 -45.18 -23.49 -8.24
N LYS A 812 -44.97 -24.11 -9.42
CA LYS A 812 -45.71 -23.79 -10.66
C LYS A 812 -46.99 -24.61 -10.83
N SER A 813 -47.07 -25.80 -10.24
CA SER A 813 -48.30 -26.63 -10.23
C SER A 813 -49.23 -26.32 -9.05
N MET A 814 -48.81 -25.46 -8.13
CA MET A 814 -49.49 -25.16 -6.88
C MET A 814 -50.63 -24.13 -7.05
N ALA A 815 -51.72 -24.27 -6.29
CA ALA A 815 -52.89 -23.40 -6.41
C ALA A 815 -52.60 -21.96 -5.94
N VAL A 816 -53.10 -20.93 -6.64
CA VAL A 816 -52.79 -19.50 -6.38
C VAL A 816 -53.06 -19.06 -4.93
N HIS A 817 -54.06 -19.63 -4.26
CA HIS A 817 -54.32 -19.37 -2.85
C HIS A 817 -53.27 -20.01 -1.93
N GLU A 818 -52.94 -21.29 -2.17
CA GLU A 818 -51.91 -22.04 -1.43
C GLU A 818 -50.52 -21.42 -1.63
N PHE A 819 -50.22 -20.92 -2.84
CA PHE A 819 -49.02 -20.13 -3.13
C PHE A 819 -48.93 -18.89 -2.23
N LYS A 820 -49.97 -18.07 -2.15
CA LYS A 820 -49.95 -16.86 -1.32
C LYS A 820 -49.90 -17.15 0.19
N VAL A 821 -50.45 -18.28 0.63
CA VAL A 821 -50.30 -18.73 2.03
C VAL A 821 -48.85 -19.14 2.30
N ARG A 822 -48.25 -20.03 1.50
CA ARG A 822 -46.84 -20.41 1.65
C ARG A 822 -45.89 -19.21 1.51
N GLU A 823 -46.14 -18.30 0.57
CA GLU A 823 -45.36 -17.07 0.39
C GLU A 823 -45.37 -16.22 1.66
N MET A 824 -46.54 -15.99 2.26
CA MET A 824 -46.68 -15.23 3.50
C MET A 824 -46.04 -15.96 4.69
N GLU A 825 -46.20 -17.28 4.79
CA GLU A 825 -45.57 -18.10 5.83
C GLU A 825 -44.05 -18.05 5.73
N GLN A 826 -43.49 -18.13 4.52
CA GLN A 826 -42.05 -18.03 4.27
C GLN A 826 -41.50 -16.64 4.58
N GLN A 827 -42.22 -15.57 4.24
CA GLN A 827 -41.87 -14.19 4.64
C GLN A 827 -41.87 -14.01 6.16
N VAL A 828 -42.84 -14.61 6.87
CA VAL A 828 -42.89 -14.62 8.34
C VAL A 828 -41.75 -15.44 8.94
N GLU A 829 -41.33 -16.53 8.30
CA GLU A 829 -40.18 -17.34 8.72
C GLU A 829 -38.85 -16.59 8.54
N ILE A 830 -38.65 -15.93 7.39
CA ILE A 830 -37.46 -15.08 7.15
C ILE A 830 -37.31 -14.04 8.25
N LEU A 831 -38.39 -13.33 8.62
CA LEU A 831 -38.38 -12.33 9.69
C LEU A 831 -38.09 -12.93 11.09
N LYS A 832 -38.43 -14.20 11.35
CA LYS A 832 -38.01 -14.90 12.58
C LYS A 832 -36.51 -15.21 12.52
N LEU A 833 -36.04 -15.80 11.42
CA LEU A 833 -34.64 -16.19 11.22
C LEU A 833 -33.69 -14.99 11.26
N GLU A 834 -34.06 -13.83 10.70
CA GLU A 834 -33.29 -12.59 10.81
C GLU A 834 -33.15 -12.12 12.27
N LYS A 835 -34.24 -12.15 13.03
CA LYS A 835 -34.26 -11.79 14.46
C LYS A 835 -33.42 -12.77 15.29
N GLU A 836 -33.52 -14.06 15.02
CA GLU A 836 -32.78 -15.12 15.71
C GLU A 836 -31.29 -15.08 15.36
N LEU A 837 -30.94 -14.79 14.10
CA LEU A 837 -29.56 -14.52 13.65
C LEU A 837 -28.96 -13.31 14.36
N GLY A 838 -29.73 -12.23 14.53
CA GLY A 838 -29.31 -11.07 15.34
C GLY A 838 -29.04 -11.45 16.80
N ALA A 839 -29.94 -12.20 17.42
CA ALA A 839 -29.79 -12.68 18.80
C ALA A 839 -28.65 -13.73 18.95
N ALA A 840 -28.37 -14.53 17.92
CA ALA A 840 -27.25 -15.47 17.88
C ALA A 840 -25.91 -14.73 17.75
N ARG A 841 -25.81 -13.75 16.86
CA ARG A 841 -24.62 -12.89 16.72
C ARG A 841 -24.30 -12.14 18.01
N HIS A 842 -25.31 -11.58 18.68
CA HIS A 842 -25.10 -10.89 19.97
C HIS A 842 -24.64 -11.86 21.07
N ARG A 843 -25.25 -13.06 21.17
CA ARG A 843 -24.81 -14.10 22.10
C ARG A 843 -23.38 -14.59 21.81
N LEU A 844 -23.01 -14.77 20.54
CA LEU A 844 -21.65 -15.15 20.15
C LEU A 844 -20.61 -14.07 20.54
N GLY A 845 -20.95 -12.78 20.40
CA GLY A 845 -20.12 -11.68 20.89
C GLY A 845 -19.96 -11.68 22.41
N ALA A 846 -21.03 -11.95 23.15
CA ALA A 846 -20.98 -12.11 24.61
C ALA A 846 -20.16 -13.35 25.05
N MET A 847 -20.34 -14.49 24.38
CA MET A 847 -19.58 -15.72 24.61
C MET A 847 -18.09 -15.54 24.33
N ARG A 848 -17.71 -14.80 23.28
CA ARG A 848 -16.31 -14.48 22.99
C ARG A 848 -15.68 -13.63 24.09
N ARG A 849 -16.35 -12.56 24.55
CA ARG A 849 -15.86 -11.78 25.71
C ARG A 849 -15.74 -12.64 26.97
N ALA A 850 -16.75 -13.45 27.28
CA ALA A 850 -16.71 -14.36 28.42
C ALA A 850 -15.58 -15.39 28.33
N GLY A 851 -15.29 -15.95 27.15
CA GLY A 851 -14.22 -16.94 26.95
C GLY A 851 -12.83 -16.42 27.33
N TYR A 852 -12.50 -15.17 26.99
CA TYR A 852 -11.24 -14.54 27.37
C TYR A 852 -11.18 -14.12 28.86
N HIS A 853 -12.26 -14.26 29.61
CA HIS A 853 -12.29 -14.11 31.07
C HIS A 853 -12.47 -15.47 31.79
N ALA A 854 -12.80 -16.55 31.06
CA ALA A 854 -13.08 -17.87 31.63
C ALA A 854 -11.80 -18.71 31.86
N GLU A 855 -10.63 -18.26 31.40
CA GLU A 855 -9.33 -18.85 31.77
C GLU A 855 -8.87 -18.47 33.19
N GLU A 856 -9.72 -17.81 34.00
CA GLU A 856 -9.39 -17.36 35.37
C GLU A 856 -9.78 -18.36 36.49
N GLU A 857 -10.67 -19.32 36.25
CA GLU A 857 -11.12 -20.33 37.24
C GLU A 857 -10.20 -21.56 37.34
#